data_AF-A0A1G6V2U5-F1
#
_entry.id   AF-A0A1G6V2U5-F1
#
_cell.length_a   1.000
_cell.length_b   1.000
_cell.length_c   1.000
_cell.angle_alpha   90.00
_cell.angle_beta   90.00
_cell.angle_gamma   90.00
#
_symmetry.space_group_name_H-M   'P 1'
#
loop_
_entity.id
_entity.type
_entity.pdbx_description
1 polymer ?
#
loop_
_entity_poly.entity_id
_entity_poly.type
_entity_poly.pdbx_seq_one_letter_code
_entity_poly.pdbx_strand_id
1 'polypeptide(L)'
;MRAFVIRGFGVKAGVDFDRVHEDLIGPALDAVGLEGGTTGLIVEAGNVRDDVIHELLVADLVVADVSIHNANVFYELGVRHAVRDRATVLVRARVDEVPFDLRGERYLSYDPTAPAEAAPRLVQALRETLANERVDSPVFTYVPGLATGDRSALLEVPRDLAEDIEQARDQKWAGALRLIAEEVTGLRFEEAALRAVAQASADVGDDSGAKDAWERIRAAHPDDFEVNRALSDTYRRLGDLVASDQAIERALGGAALGSRDRAELYALRASNSKRRWAKQWRSAEDEDARVRLALRSRELETAVRSYGRGFEEDLNHWYSGVNALAMGRIALELALRDGATWQTRFDTDEDAETDLRRLRSHVASLTSTVRASLDTARARCHREGTTDPWLDISRADLRFLTNDDPERVGAAYEAALSPDLSRATIRSIKEQAEIYRDLGILVDNAEATLAVLPEAGVQEAARVHPLVFSGHMIDAPGRAQPRFPPDAEEVAARAIRERVSGIKAAVEAEPGVALLGIAGASDGGDLLFHEACHELGVTTHVLLPVPELVYRATALSRQASRWAERYHTALRRAAEVRTLARSHTMPGWLATRPDYDTWQRSNRWVLHYAWAATTTGRVTVLALWNGLVGEGRGGVSDMVATGLQRGAEVVTVDTVGLFGLPEAAAEEPGAAAVTSGEVGDPTRAPEGPGAVPAEADRVGPLGGAVGTLPTAATAPRPPAGAAVHSGAPDR
;
A
#
# COMPACT_ATOMS: atom_id res chain seq x y z
N MET A 1 -8.10 -12.91 3.83
CA MET A 1 -8.95 -12.84 5.03
C MET A 1 -8.65 -14.05 5.90
N ARG A 2 -8.64 -13.88 7.22
CA ARG A 2 -8.23 -14.89 8.21
C ARG A 2 -9.42 -15.43 8.99
N ALA A 3 -9.49 -16.75 9.14
CA ALA A 3 -10.46 -17.42 9.99
C ALA A 3 -9.80 -18.01 11.24
N PHE A 4 -10.53 -18.00 12.36
CA PHE A 4 -10.13 -18.72 13.56
C PHE A 4 -11.20 -19.74 13.96
N VAL A 5 -10.77 -20.96 14.31
CA VAL A 5 -11.67 -22.06 14.63
C VAL A 5 -11.58 -22.41 16.12
N ILE A 6 -12.67 -22.10 16.83
CA ILE A 6 -12.91 -22.48 18.22
C ILE A 6 -13.56 -23.86 18.22
N ARG A 7 -12.89 -24.90 18.73
CA ARG A 7 -13.44 -26.27 18.77
C ARG A 7 -12.89 -27.13 19.92
N GLY A 8 -13.51 -28.29 20.12
CA GLY A 8 -12.90 -29.38 20.87
C GLY A 8 -11.70 -30.00 20.14
N PHE A 9 -10.90 -30.81 20.85
CA PHE A 9 -9.77 -31.57 20.30
C PHE A 9 -9.97 -33.05 20.55
N GLY A 10 -9.60 -33.89 19.57
CA GLY A 10 -9.81 -35.32 19.61
C GLY A 10 -11.28 -35.73 19.70
N VAL A 11 -11.50 -36.97 20.13
CA VAL A 11 -12.84 -37.52 20.32
C VAL A 11 -13.37 -37.15 21.71
N LYS A 12 -14.49 -36.42 21.79
CA LYS A 12 -15.18 -36.07 23.03
C LYS A 12 -16.69 -36.24 22.89
N ALA A 13 -17.32 -36.88 23.87
CA ALA A 13 -18.76 -37.17 23.89
C ALA A 13 -19.30 -37.79 22.57
N GLY A 14 -18.49 -38.63 21.91
CA GLY A 14 -18.86 -39.29 20.65
C GLY A 14 -18.69 -38.44 19.39
N VAL A 15 -18.16 -37.21 19.50
CA VAL A 15 -17.82 -36.34 18.37
C VAL A 15 -16.30 -36.36 18.18
N ASP A 16 -15.85 -36.65 16.96
CA ASP A 16 -14.46 -36.51 16.54
C ASP A 16 -14.24 -35.11 15.95
N PHE A 17 -13.73 -34.19 16.77
CA PHE A 17 -13.57 -32.80 16.36
C PHE A 17 -12.44 -32.59 15.33
N ASP A 18 -11.47 -33.50 15.28
CA ASP A 18 -10.39 -33.44 14.28
C ASP A 18 -10.96 -33.81 12.91
N ARG A 19 -11.74 -34.90 12.84
CA ARG A 19 -12.48 -35.26 11.64
C ARG A 19 -13.48 -34.18 11.21
N VAL A 20 -14.22 -33.57 12.14
CA VAL A 20 -15.12 -32.45 11.81
C VAL A 20 -14.35 -31.28 11.21
N HIS A 21 -13.14 -30.98 11.70
CA HIS A 21 -12.32 -29.94 11.11
C HIS A 21 -11.85 -30.30 9.70
N GLU A 22 -11.33 -31.51 9.51
CA GLU A 22 -10.80 -32.01 8.23
C GLU A 22 -11.87 -32.18 7.16
N ASP A 23 -13.06 -32.70 7.52
CA ASP A 23 -14.12 -33.06 6.58
C ASP A 23 -15.12 -31.90 6.32
N LEU A 24 -15.27 -30.97 7.27
CA LEU A 24 -16.31 -29.92 7.21
C LEU A 24 -15.75 -28.50 7.28
N ILE A 25 -15.02 -28.15 8.34
CA ILE A 25 -14.65 -26.74 8.58
C ILE A 25 -13.54 -26.28 7.63
N GLY A 26 -12.43 -27.01 7.56
CA GLY A 26 -11.28 -26.70 6.70
C GLY A 26 -11.67 -26.54 5.23
N PRO A 27 -12.28 -27.56 4.60
CA PRO A 27 -12.72 -27.48 3.21
C PRO A 27 -13.70 -26.33 2.93
N ALA A 28 -14.55 -25.97 3.91
CA ALA A 28 -15.47 -24.85 3.76
C ALA A 28 -14.76 -23.49 3.80
N LEU A 29 -13.71 -23.34 4.63
CA LEU A 29 -12.87 -22.14 4.67
C LEU A 29 -12.09 -21.99 3.36
N ASP A 30 -11.48 -23.07 2.85
CA ASP A 30 -10.75 -23.08 1.59
C ASP A 30 -11.65 -22.67 0.41
N ALA A 31 -12.88 -23.19 0.36
CA ALA A 31 -13.86 -22.88 -0.70
C ALA A 31 -14.36 -21.42 -0.72
N VAL A 32 -14.10 -20.66 0.36
CA VAL A 32 -14.37 -19.21 0.43
C VAL A 32 -13.09 -18.37 0.43
N GLY A 33 -11.92 -18.98 0.27
CA GLY A 33 -10.62 -18.29 0.23
C GLY A 33 -10.21 -17.71 1.58
N LEU A 34 -10.65 -18.32 2.69
CA LEU A 34 -10.21 -17.96 4.04
C LEU A 34 -9.04 -18.83 4.46
N GLU A 35 -7.96 -18.20 4.92
CA GLU A 35 -6.81 -18.88 5.51
C GLU A 35 -6.95 -18.92 7.04
N GLY A 36 -6.49 -19.99 7.69
CA GLY A 36 -6.49 -20.09 9.15
C GLY A 36 -6.86 -21.47 9.67
N GLY A 37 -7.08 -21.58 10.97
CA GLY A 37 -7.27 -22.89 11.61
C GLY A 37 -7.54 -22.82 13.10
N THR A 38 -7.25 -23.91 13.79
CA THR A 38 -7.37 -23.99 15.26
C THR A 38 -5.99 -23.92 15.94
N THR A 39 -5.97 -23.72 17.25
CA THR A 39 -4.76 -23.52 18.06
C THR A 39 -3.77 -24.68 18.02
N GLY A 40 -4.22 -25.88 17.64
CA GLY A 40 -3.36 -27.06 17.43
C GLY A 40 -2.30 -26.93 16.33
N LEU A 41 -2.40 -25.91 15.46
CA LEU A 41 -1.41 -25.59 14.42
C LEU A 41 -0.43 -24.46 14.81
N ILE A 42 -0.64 -23.79 15.95
CA ILE A 42 0.22 -22.70 16.43
C ILE A 42 1.40 -23.31 17.20
N VAL A 43 2.47 -23.66 16.48
CA VAL A 43 3.74 -24.16 17.04
C VAL A 43 4.70 -22.99 17.32
N GLU A 44 4.24 -21.95 18.02
CA GLU A 44 5.11 -20.89 18.56
C GLU A 44 5.44 -21.18 20.04
N ALA A 45 6.67 -20.90 20.47
CA ALA A 45 7.07 -21.03 21.88
C ALA A 45 6.52 -19.82 22.66
N GLY A 46 5.48 -20.02 23.46
CA GLY A 46 4.81 -18.96 24.22
C GLY A 46 3.65 -19.47 25.08
N ASN A 47 2.94 -18.56 25.74
CA ASN A 47 1.70 -18.89 26.44
C ASN A 47 0.58 -18.97 25.41
N VAL A 48 0.18 -20.19 25.05
CA VAL A 48 -0.89 -20.51 24.08
C VAL A 48 -2.14 -19.63 24.24
N ARG A 49 -2.45 -19.18 25.46
CA ARG A 49 -3.61 -18.32 25.75
C ARG A 49 -3.51 -16.92 25.15
N ASP A 50 -2.32 -16.34 25.10
CA ASP A 50 -2.11 -14.98 24.58
C ASP A 50 -2.35 -14.97 23.06
N ASP A 51 -1.92 -16.02 22.37
CA ASP A 51 -2.14 -16.22 20.93
C ASP A 51 -3.62 -16.46 20.60
N VAL A 52 -4.34 -17.26 21.39
CA VAL A 52 -5.80 -17.48 21.21
C VAL A 52 -6.55 -16.16 21.32
N ILE A 53 -6.30 -15.39 22.38
CA ILE A 53 -7.00 -14.12 22.60
C ILE A 53 -6.70 -13.17 21.44
N HIS A 54 -5.43 -13.03 21.05
CA HIS A 54 -5.05 -12.22 19.90
C HIS A 54 -5.81 -12.65 18.63
N GLU A 55 -5.83 -13.95 18.30
CA GLU A 55 -6.55 -14.48 17.13
C GLU A 55 -8.06 -14.20 17.17
N LEU A 56 -8.71 -14.28 18.35
CA LEU A 56 -10.12 -13.92 18.49
C LEU A 56 -10.39 -12.43 18.21
N LEU A 57 -9.45 -11.57 18.63
CA LEU A 57 -9.50 -10.14 18.39
C LEU A 57 -9.24 -9.84 16.91
N VAL A 58 -8.32 -10.55 16.26
CA VAL A 58 -7.85 -10.22 14.91
C VAL A 58 -8.33 -11.15 13.80
N ALA A 59 -9.19 -12.14 14.01
CA ALA A 59 -9.75 -12.93 12.91
C ALA A 59 -10.85 -12.15 12.17
N ASP A 60 -10.88 -12.23 10.84
CA ASP A 60 -11.98 -11.69 10.02
C ASP A 60 -13.27 -12.45 10.30
N LEU A 61 -13.16 -13.77 10.49
CA LEU A 61 -14.28 -14.66 10.76
C LEU A 61 -13.91 -15.68 11.83
N VAL A 62 -14.85 -15.99 12.72
CA VAL A 62 -14.70 -17.08 13.70
C VAL A 62 -15.73 -18.16 13.45
N VAL A 63 -15.29 -19.41 13.35
CA VAL A 63 -16.18 -20.58 13.39
C VAL A 63 -16.07 -21.22 14.77
N ALA A 64 -17.18 -21.32 15.49
CA ALA A 64 -17.22 -21.96 16.81
C ALA A 64 -18.06 -23.23 16.80
N ASP A 65 -17.44 -24.36 17.11
CA ASP A 65 -18.11 -25.63 17.31
C ASP A 65 -18.59 -25.78 18.76
N VAL A 66 -19.90 -25.65 18.94
CA VAL A 66 -20.58 -25.71 20.24
C VAL A 66 -21.34 -27.03 20.43
N SER A 67 -20.88 -28.12 19.80
CA SER A 67 -21.52 -29.43 19.87
C SER A 67 -21.63 -30.03 21.28
N ILE A 68 -20.69 -29.68 22.15
CA ILE A 68 -20.60 -30.18 23.53
C ILE A 68 -20.41 -29.02 24.51
N HIS A 69 -20.70 -29.24 25.80
CA HIS A 69 -20.41 -28.30 26.87
C HIS A 69 -18.90 -28.19 27.18
N ASN A 70 -18.17 -27.46 26.33
CA ASN A 70 -16.75 -27.19 26.51
C ASN A 70 -16.54 -25.77 27.05
N ALA A 71 -16.11 -25.67 28.30
CA ALA A 71 -15.88 -24.38 28.96
C ALA A 71 -14.89 -23.48 28.23
N ASN A 72 -13.86 -24.04 27.58
CA ASN A 72 -12.88 -23.25 26.81
C ASN A 72 -13.54 -22.63 25.57
N VAL A 73 -14.35 -23.42 24.84
CA VAL A 73 -15.10 -22.94 23.66
C VAL A 73 -16.02 -21.78 24.05
N PHE A 74 -16.74 -21.90 25.17
CA PHE A 74 -17.63 -20.84 25.63
C PHE A 74 -16.88 -19.58 26.08
N TYR A 75 -15.72 -19.75 26.72
CA TYR A 75 -14.88 -18.61 27.09
C TYR A 75 -14.38 -17.86 25.85
N GLU A 76 -13.81 -18.57 24.88
CA GLU A 76 -13.30 -18.01 23.62
C GLU A 76 -14.42 -17.34 22.80
N LEU A 77 -15.59 -17.97 22.71
CA LEU A 77 -16.76 -17.40 22.06
C LEU A 77 -17.24 -16.13 22.76
N GLY A 78 -17.24 -16.12 24.10
CA GLY A 78 -17.58 -14.94 24.89
C GLY A 78 -16.63 -13.77 24.64
N VAL A 79 -15.32 -14.04 24.56
CA VAL A 79 -14.31 -13.03 24.18
C VAL A 79 -14.60 -12.49 22.78
N ARG A 80 -14.82 -13.37 21.79
CA ARG A 80 -15.16 -12.94 20.42
C ARG A 80 -16.39 -12.04 20.39
N HIS A 81 -17.48 -12.45 21.05
CA HIS A 81 -18.69 -11.63 21.13
C HIS A 81 -18.44 -10.28 21.81
N ALA A 82 -17.53 -10.20 22.79
CA ALA A 82 -17.25 -8.96 23.51
C ALA A 82 -16.40 -7.95 22.71
N VAL A 83 -15.53 -8.42 21.82
CA VAL A 83 -14.55 -7.57 21.11
C VAL A 83 -14.93 -7.31 19.65
N ARG A 84 -15.85 -8.09 19.09
CA ARG A 84 -16.32 -7.97 17.71
C ARG A 84 -17.83 -8.04 17.64
N ASP A 85 -18.40 -7.17 16.81
CA ASP A 85 -19.83 -7.04 16.60
C ASP A 85 -20.40 -8.07 15.62
N ARG A 86 -19.56 -8.63 14.74
CA ARG A 86 -20.01 -9.52 13.66
C ARG A 86 -19.01 -10.62 13.27
N ALA A 87 -19.42 -11.40 12.27
CA ALA A 87 -18.66 -12.44 11.59
C ALA A 87 -18.31 -13.64 12.48
N THR A 88 -19.30 -14.10 13.25
CA THR A 88 -19.18 -15.30 14.09
C THR A 88 -20.19 -16.35 13.63
N VAL A 89 -19.71 -17.52 13.21
CA VAL A 89 -20.55 -18.63 12.72
C VAL A 89 -20.51 -19.78 13.71
N LEU A 90 -21.69 -20.19 14.19
CA LEU A 90 -21.81 -21.31 15.13
C LEU A 90 -22.17 -22.59 14.39
N VAL A 91 -21.42 -23.66 14.63
CA VAL A 91 -21.70 -25.02 14.13
C VAL A 91 -21.97 -25.97 15.28
N ARG A 92 -22.83 -26.97 15.04
CA ARG A 92 -23.27 -27.89 16.11
C ARG A 92 -23.72 -29.26 15.60
N ALA A 93 -23.21 -30.32 16.23
CA ALA A 93 -23.85 -31.63 16.29
C ALA A 93 -24.87 -31.67 17.45
N ARG A 94 -26.00 -32.37 17.26
CA ARG A 94 -27.05 -32.50 18.29
C ARG A 94 -26.67 -33.55 19.35
N VAL A 95 -25.63 -33.26 20.12
CA VAL A 95 -25.13 -34.14 21.19
C VAL A 95 -25.60 -33.63 22.55
N ASP A 96 -25.17 -32.43 22.94
CA ASP A 96 -25.58 -31.80 24.20
C ASP A 96 -26.73 -30.79 23.99
N GLU A 97 -27.45 -30.45 25.06
CA GLU A 97 -28.37 -29.31 25.06
C GLU A 97 -27.63 -27.97 24.85
N VAL A 98 -28.31 -26.98 24.27
CA VAL A 98 -27.73 -25.63 24.09
C VAL A 98 -27.78 -24.86 25.41
N PRO A 99 -26.64 -24.28 25.86
CA PRO A 99 -26.60 -23.39 27.01
C PRO A 99 -27.61 -22.24 26.87
N PHE A 100 -28.19 -21.80 27.99
CA PHE A 100 -29.26 -20.78 28.00
C PHE A 100 -28.91 -19.54 27.17
N ASP A 101 -27.73 -18.96 27.38
CA ASP A 101 -27.28 -17.72 26.73
C ASP A 101 -27.06 -17.85 25.21
N LEU A 102 -26.97 -19.07 24.69
CA LEU A 102 -26.80 -19.30 23.25
C LEU A 102 -28.14 -19.71 22.59
N ARG A 103 -29.22 -20.07 23.31
CA ARG A 103 -30.45 -20.63 22.70
C ARG A 103 -31.11 -19.77 21.62
N GLY A 104 -30.91 -18.45 21.66
CA GLY A 104 -31.42 -17.51 20.65
C GLY A 104 -30.60 -17.43 19.36
N GLU A 105 -29.39 -17.99 19.36
CA GLU A 105 -28.45 -17.91 18.24
C GLU A 105 -28.82 -18.83 17.07
N ARG A 106 -28.32 -18.47 15.89
CA ARG A 106 -28.43 -19.32 14.70
C ARG A 106 -27.25 -20.30 14.64
N TYR A 107 -27.56 -21.55 14.32
CA TYR A 107 -26.57 -22.63 14.23
C TYR A 107 -26.69 -23.36 12.91
N LEU A 108 -25.55 -23.72 12.35
CA LEU A 108 -25.49 -24.74 11.33
C LEU A 108 -25.37 -26.12 11.96
N SER A 109 -26.39 -26.96 11.77
CA SER A 109 -26.37 -28.33 12.26
C SER A 109 -25.63 -29.27 11.31
N TYR A 110 -24.81 -30.17 11.87
CA TYR A 110 -24.14 -31.25 11.14
C TYR A 110 -24.33 -32.61 11.84
N ASP A 111 -24.17 -33.70 11.07
CA ASP A 111 -24.14 -35.06 11.60
C ASP A 111 -22.70 -35.42 11.98
N PRO A 112 -22.39 -35.76 13.25
CA PRO A 112 -21.02 -36.09 13.66
C PRO A 112 -20.46 -37.35 13.00
N THR A 113 -21.31 -38.21 12.42
CA THR A 113 -20.88 -39.41 11.68
C THR A 113 -20.59 -39.14 10.20
N ALA A 114 -21.19 -38.08 9.64
CA ALA A 114 -21.07 -37.64 8.25
C ALA A 114 -20.92 -36.09 8.13
N PRO A 115 -19.87 -35.49 8.72
CA PRO A 115 -19.72 -34.03 8.77
C PRO A 115 -19.62 -33.37 7.39
N ALA A 116 -18.98 -34.05 6.41
CA ALA A 116 -18.81 -33.56 5.04
C ALA A 116 -20.12 -33.18 4.33
N GLU A 117 -21.25 -33.82 4.68
CA GLU A 117 -22.56 -33.51 4.07
C GLU A 117 -23.04 -32.08 4.39
N ALA A 118 -22.50 -31.47 5.45
CA ALA A 118 -22.83 -30.11 5.83
C ALA A 118 -21.95 -29.04 5.13
N ALA A 119 -20.89 -29.43 4.44
CA ALA A 119 -19.92 -28.50 3.85
C ALA A 119 -20.55 -27.49 2.86
N PRO A 120 -21.44 -27.89 1.93
CA PRO A 120 -22.08 -26.91 1.03
C PRO A 120 -22.90 -25.86 1.77
N ARG A 121 -23.57 -26.26 2.86
CA ARG A 121 -24.34 -25.34 3.72
C ARG A 121 -23.42 -24.41 4.51
N LEU A 122 -22.27 -24.91 4.96
CA LEU A 122 -21.30 -24.09 5.69
C LEU A 122 -20.65 -23.08 4.75
N VAL A 123 -20.25 -23.47 3.55
CA VAL A 123 -19.75 -22.54 2.52
C VAL A 123 -20.75 -21.42 2.23
N GLN A 124 -22.03 -21.77 2.08
CA GLN A 124 -23.08 -20.76 1.89
C GLN A 124 -23.19 -19.81 3.09
N ALA A 125 -23.24 -20.35 4.31
CA ALA A 125 -23.31 -19.55 5.53
C ALA A 125 -22.12 -18.60 5.67
N LEU A 126 -20.89 -19.08 5.39
CA LEU A 126 -19.68 -18.27 5.42
C LEU A 126 -19.74 -17.13 4.40
N ARG A 127 -20.16 -17.40 3.16
CA ARG A 127 -20.31 -16.35 2.12
C ARG A 127 -21.35 -15.31 2.51
N GLU A 128 -22.50 -15.74 3.03
CA GLU A 128 -23.56 -14.83 3.47
C GLU A 128 -23.13 -13.98 4.67
N THR A 129 -22.40 -14.57 5.63
CA THR A 129 -21.86 -13.84 6.78
C THR A 129 -20.81 -12.82 6.36
N LEU A 130 -19.89 -13.17 5.46
CA LEU A 130 -18.86 -12.24 4.97
C LEU A 130 -19.45 -11.10 4.12
N ALA A 131 -20.53 -11.37 3.39
CA ALA A 131 -21.17 -10.39 2.51
C ALA A 131 -22.14 -9.44 3.24
N ASN A 132 -22.46 -9.69 4.51
CA ASN A 132 -23.47 -8.95 5.26
C ASN A 132 -22.85 -8.17 6.42
N GLU A 133 -23.34 -6.95 6.64
CA GLU A 133 -22.86 -6.04 7.68
C GLU A 133 -23.65 -6.15 8.99
N ARG A 134 -24.62 -7.06 9.07
CA ARG A 134 -25.49 -7.24 10.23
C ARG A 134 -24.68 -7.64 11.47
N VAL A 135 -24.86 -6.89 12.56
CA VAL A 135 -24.38 -7.24 13.90
C VAL A 135 -24.94 -8.61 14.30
N ASP A 136 -24.05 -9.56 14.60
CA ASP A 136 -24.38 -10.92 15.05
C ASP A 136 -23.93 -11.20 16.49
N SER A 137 -23.15 -10.30 17.09
CA SER A 137 -22.76 -10.41 18.49
C SER A 137 -23.92 -10.07 19.44
N PRO A 138 -24.22 -10.94 20.42
CA PRO A 138 -25.17 -10.65 21.49
C PRO A 138 -24.77 -9.42 22.32
N VAL A 139 -23.47 -9.22 22.56
CA VAL A 139 -22.97 -8.12 23.40
C VAL A 139 -23.26 -6.78 22.75
N PHE A 140 -22.94 -6.64 21.46
CA PHE A 140 -23.19 -5.40 20.71
C PHE A 140 -24.67 -5.18 20.43
N THR A 141 -25.46 -6.25 20.35
CA THR A 141 -26.93 -6.16 20.23
C THR A 141 -27.57 -5.63 21.52
N TYR A 142 -27.07 -6.05 22.70
CA TYR A 142 -27.66 -5.68 23.99
C TYR A 142 -27.09 -4.39 24.60
N VAL A 143 -25.96 -3.87 24.11
CA VAL A 143 -25.32 -2.64 24.61
C VAL A 143 -25.29 -1.56 23.52
N PRO A 144 -26.32 -0.70 23.43
CA PRO A 144 -26.34 0.39 22.46
C PRO A 144 -25.15 1.34 22.63
N GLY A 145 -24.50 1.68 21.51
CA GLY A 145 -23.37 2.60 21.49
C GLY A 145 -22.00 1.98 21.79
N LEU A 146 -21.93 0.66 22.02
CA LEU A 146 -20.65 -0.04 22.04
C LEU A 146 -20.06 -0.06 20.63
N ALA A 147 -18.90 0.58 20.45
CA ALA A 147 -18.16 0.58 19.19
C ALA A 147 -17.10 -0.53 19.21
N THR A 148 -16.86 -1.15 18.04
CA THR A 148 -15.74 -2.07 17.88
C THR A 148 -14.43 -1.29 17.88
N GLY A 149 -13.43 -1.83 18.58
CA GLY A 149 -12.07 -1.28 18.52
C GLY A 149 -11.45 -1.50 17.15
N ASP A 150 -10.53 -0.63 16.75
CA ASP A 150 -9.75 -0.81 15.54
C ASP A 150 -8.89 -2.09 15.65
N ARG A 151 -9.00 -2.97 14.65
CA ARG A 151 -8.20 -4.20 14.54
C ARG A 151 -6.73 -3.87 14.36
N SER A 152 -6.44 -2.83 13.60
CA SER A 152 -5.09 -2.48 13.18
C SER A 152 -4.25 -2.04 14.38
N ALA A 153 -4.87 -1.33 15.34
CA ALA A 153 -4.26 -0.92 16.60
C ALA A 153 -3.85 -2.10 17.51
N LEU A 154 -4.38 -3.31 17.27
CA LEU A 154 -4.10 -4.52 18.05
C LEU A 154 -3.03 -5.41 17.39
N LEU A 155 -2.72 -5.15 16.11
CA LEU A 155 -1.72 -5.90 15.34
C LEU A 155 -0.36 -5.20 15.49
N GLU A 156 0.48 -5.71 16.37
CA GLU A 156 1.84 -5.16 16.52
C GLU A 156 2.71 -5.54 15.32
N VAL A 157 3.34 -4.53 14.71
CA VAL A 157 4.39 -4.73 13.71
C VAL A 157 5.61 -5.31 14.44
N PRO A 158 6.16 -6.46 14.01
CA PRO A 158 7.39 -7.00 14.59
C PRO A 158 8.49 -5.94 14.64
N ARG A 159 9.23 -5.90 15.75
CA ARG A 159 10.23 -4.86 15.98
C ARG A 159 11.27 -4.77 14.85
N ASP A 160 11.75 -5.91 14.37
CA ASP A 160 12.72 -5.98 13.27
C ASP A 160 12.13 -5.43 11.95
N LEU A 161 10.86 -5.70 11.66
CA LEU A 161 10.15 -5.10 10.53
C LEU A 161 9.96 -3.59 10.70
N ALA A 162 9.60 -3.12 11.89
CA ALA A 162 9.46 -1.68 12.16
C ALA A 162 10.80 -0.95 11.96
N GLU A 163 11.91 -1.54 12.43
CA GLU A 163 13.27 -1.02 12.22
C GLU A 163 13.68 -1.02 10.73
N ASP A 164 13.24 -2.01 9.94
CA ASP A 164 13.47 -2.05 8.48
C ASP A 164 12.69 -0.94 7.75
N ILE A 165 11.43 -0.69 8.13
CA ILE A 165 10.59 0.39 7.57
C ILE A 165 11.18 1.76 7.91
N GLU A 166 11.55 1.97 9.18
CA GLU A 166 12.17 3.22 9.64
C GLU A 166 13.49 3.49 8.91
N GLN A 167 14.35 2.47 8.78
CA GLN A 167 15.59 2.60 8.02
C GLN A 167 15.31 2.98 6.55
N ALA A 168 14.35 2.31 5.91
CA ALA A 168 14.02 2.61 4.52
C ALA A 168 13.45 4.03 4.37
N ARG A 169 12.65 4.51 5.31
CA ARG A 169 12.15 5.90 5.35
C ARG A 169 13.30 6.89 5.48
N ASP A 170 14.15 6.73 6.48
CA ASP A 170 15.21 7.68 6.81
C ASP A 170 16.27 7.76 5.69
N GLN A 171 16.51 6.64 5.01
CA GLN A 171 17.41 6.57 3.84
C GLN A 171 16.72 6.94 2.51
N LYS A 172 15.43 7.24 2.51
CA LYS A 172 14.61 7.54 1.32
C LYS A 172 14.62 6.41 0.28
N TRP A 173 14.52 5.17 0.75
CA TRP A 173 14.54 3.95 -0.06
C TRP A 173 13.12 3.49 -0.44
N ALA A 174 12.46 4.26 -1.29
CA ALA A 174 11.13 3.94 -1.82
C ALA A 174 11.01 2.50 -2.36
N GLY A 175 12.00 2.02 -3.14
CA GLY A 175 12.01 0.64 -3.64
C GLY A 175 12.06 -0.44 -2.55
N ALA A 176 12.67 -0.17 -1.40
CA ALA A 176 12.66 -1.09 -0.26
C ALA A 176 11.28 -1.09 0.44
N LEU A 177 10.65 0.07 0.58
CA LEU A 177 9.29 0.18 1.13
C LEU A 177 8.28 -0.58 0.26
N ARG A 178 8.34 -0.43 -1.07
CA ARG A 178 7.49 -1.19 -2.00
C ARG A 178 7.73 -2.70 -1.92
N LEU A 179 8.98 -3.13 -1.75
CA LEU A 179 9.30 -4.54 -1.51
C LEU A 179 8.65 -5.02 -0.21
N ILE A 180 8.80 -4.28 0.89
CA ILE A 180 8.21 -4.64 2.18
C ILE A 180 6.68 -4.74 2.04
N ALA A 181 6.02 -3.80 1.35
CA ALA A 181 4.57 -3.85 1.09
C ALA A 181 4.13 -5.16 0.39
N GLU A 182 4.94 -5.66 -0.55
CA GLU A 182 4.70 -6.97 -1.17
C GLU A 182 4.99 -8.11 -0.20
N GLU A 183 6.08 -8.04 0.55
CA GLU A 183 6.54 -9.08 1.45
C GLU A 183 5.61 -9.31 2.64
N VAL A 184 4.89 -8.30 3.12
CA VAL A 184 3.97 -8.44 4.25
C VAL A 184 2.64 -9.11 3.87
N THR A 185 2.41 -9.38 2.58
CA THR A 185 1.23 -10.10 2.08
C THR A 185 1.00 -11.44 2.79
N GLY A 186 -0.22 -11.67 3.26
CA GLY A 186 -0.63 -12.91 3.92
C GLY A 186 -0.07 -13.08 5.33
N LEU A 187 0.70 -12.12 5.85
CA LEU A 187 1.22 -12.19 7.21
C LEU A 187 0.21 -11.66 8.22
N ARG A 188 0.27 -12.15 9.47
CA ARG A 188 -0.70 -11.78 10.52
C ARG A 188 -0.78 -10.27 10.80
N PHE A 189 0.31 -9.54 10.55
CA PHE A 189 0.48 -8.11 10.76
C PHE A 189 0.45 -7.31 9.45
N GLU A 190 -0.03 -7.90 8.34
CA GLU A 190 -0.07 -7.27 7.00
C GLU A 190 -0.63 -5.85 7.06
N GLU A 191 -1.81 -5.68 7.66
CA GLU A 191 -2.50 -4.39 7.70
C GLU A 191 -1.68 -3.32 8.43
N ALA A 192 -1.24 -3.61 9.67
CA ALA A 192 -0.44 -2.68 10.46
C ALA A 192 0.89 -2.33 9.77
N ALA A 193 1.54 -3.30 9.14
CA ALA A 193 2.75 -3.08 8.38
C ALA A 193 2.49 -2.24 7.12
N LEU A 194 1.41 -2.49 6.38
CA LEU A 194 1.02 -1.69 5.22
C LEU A 194 0.72 -0.25 5.60
N ARG A 195 0.08 0.02 6.75
CA ARG A 195 -0.13 1.40 7.23
C ARG A 195 1.20 2.12 7.46
N ALA A 196 2.14 1.46 8.14
CA ALA A 196 3.47 1.99 8.40
C ALA A 196 4.26 2.23 7.10
N VAL A 197 4.22 1.25 6.16
CA VAL A 197 4.88 1.36 4.86
C VAL A 197 4.26 2.45 4.00
N ALA A 198 2.93 2.60 3.99
CA ALA A 198 2.24 3.60 3.19
C ALA A 198 2.55 5.02 3.68
N GLN A 199 2.58 5.22 5.01
CA GLN A 199 3.03 6.48 5.60
C GLN A 199 4.51 6.77 5.27
N ALA A 200 5.39 5.80 5.48
CA ALA A 200 6.80 5.93 5.14
C ALA A 200 7.03 6.23 3.65
N SER A 201 6.22 5.63 2.76
CA SER A 201 6.28 5.86 1.31
C SER A 201 5.89 7.30 0.98
N ALA A 202 4.84 7.83 1.61
CA ALA A 202 4.46 9.24 1.46
C ALA A 202 5.55 10.19 1.98
N ASP A 203 6.18 9.88 3.13
CA ASP A 203 7.24 10.70 3.73
C ASP A 203 8.49 10.81 2.82
N VAL A 204 8.80 9.75 2.05
CA VAL A 204 9.91 9.75 1.08
C VAL A 204 9.52 10.29 -0.30
N GLY A 205 8.26 10.71 -0.48
CA GLY A 205 7.74 11.25 -1.74
C GLY A 205 7.34 10.20 -2.78
N ASP A 206 7.19 8.93 -2.38
CA ASP A 206 6.71 7.85 -3.23
C ASP A 206 5.19 7.70 -3.14
N ASP A 207 4.48 8.65 -3.74
CA ASP A 207 3.01 8.67 -3.73
C ASP A 207 2.38 7.45 -4.44
N SER A 208 3.07 6.87 -5.43
CA SER A 208 2.59 5.66 -6.10
C SER A 208 2.69 4.44 -5.16
N GLY A 209 3.81 4.26 -4.47
CA GLY A 209 3.96 3.19 -3.48
C GLY A 209 3.00 3.35 -2.30
N ALA A 210 2.80 4.59 -1.82
CA ALA A 210 1.82 4.89 -0.79
C ALA A 210 0.39 4.55 -1.23
N LYS A 211 0.02 4.94 -2.47
CA LYS A 211 -1.29 4.61 -3.06
C LYS A 211 -1.52 3.10 -3.06
N ASP A 212 -0.59 2.32 -3.60
CA ASP A 212 -0.76 0.87 -3.74
C ASP A 212 -0.97 0.19 -2.38
N ALA A 213 -0.21 0.61 -1.35
CA ALA A 213 -0.35 0.11 0.01
C ALA A 213 -1.70 0.52 0.65
N TRP A 214 -2.11 1.78 0.52
CA TRP A 214 -3.40 2.24 1.04
C TRP A 214 -4.61 1.63 0.33
N GLU A 215 -4.55 1.47 -1.00
CA GLU A 215 -5.63 0.84 -1.77
C GLU A 215 -5.84 -0.61 -1.38
N ARG A 216 -4.76 -1.30 -1.04
CA ARG A 216 -4.80 -2.67 -0.55
C ARG A 216 -5.51 -2.78 0.80
N ILE A 217 -5.24 -1.87 1.74
CA ILE A 217 -5.98 -1.82 3.01
C ILE A 217 -7.44 -1.48 2.77
N ARG A 218 -7.73 -0.48 1.92
CA ARG A 218 -9.11 -0.07 1.56
C ARG A 218 -9.91 -1.22 0.94
N ALA A 219 -9.27 -2.10 0.17
CA ALA A 219 -9.95 -3.25 -0.42
C ALA A 219 -10.56 -4.18 0.65
N ALA A 220 -9.93 -4.29 1.81
CA ALA A 220 -10.46 -5.01 2.97
C ALA A 220 -11.37 -4.16 3.85
N HIS A 221 -11.09 -2.84 3.95
CA HIS A 221 -11.81 -1.90 4.81
C HIS A 221 -12.26 -0.65 4.03
N PRO A 222 -13.35 -0.73 3.23
CA PRO A 222 -13.76 0.35 2.33
C PRO A 222 -14.09 1.67 3.02
N ASP A 223 -14.59 1.60 4.26
CA ASP A 223 -15.05 2.76 5.05
C ASP A 223 -14.04 3.22 6.10
N ASP A 224 -12.81 2.71 6.06
CA ASP A 224 -11.75 3.14 6.97
C ASP A 224 -11.44 4.63 6.76
N PHE A 225 -11.66 5.43 7.81
CA PHE A 225 -11.49 6.88 7.75
C PHE A 225 -10.03 7.27 7.48
N GLU A 226 -9.07 6.68 8.20
CA GLU A 226 -7.66 7.05 8.08
C GLU A 226 -7.14 6.74 6.68
N VAL A 227 -7.50 5.56 6.15
CA VAL A 227 -7.12 5.11 4.81
C VAL A 227 -7.73 6.01 3.75
N ASN A 228 -9.04 6.33 3.84
CA ASN A 228 -9.69 7.20 2.86
C ASN A 228 -9.17 8.64 2.93
N ARG A 229 -8.87 9.15 4.13
CA ARG A 229 -8.21 10.44 4.31
C ARG A 229 -6.82 10.43 3.64
N ALA A 230 -5.98 9.43 3.91
CA ALA A 230 -4.65 9.33 3.34
C ALA A 230 -4.69 9.17 1.80
N LEU A 231 -5.61 8.35 1.28
CA LEU A 231 -5.84 8.19 -0.16
C LEU A 231 -6.28 9.48 -0.82
N SER A 232 -7.15 10.28 -0.19
CA SER A 232 -7.59 11.54 -0.77
C SER A 232 -6.41 12.48 -1.08
N ASP A 233 -5.45 12.57 -0.16
CA ASP A 233 -4.27 13.41 -0.34
C ASP A 233 -3.26 12.78 -1.31
N THR A 234 -3.09 11.46 -1.26
CA THR A 234 -2.21 10.70 -2.17
C THR A 234 -2.66 10.82 -3.63
N TYR A 235 -3.94 10.56 -3.91
CA TYR A 235 -4.51 10.73 -5.26
C TYR A 235 -4.39 12.17 -5.75
N ARG A 236 -4.59 13.14 -4.85
CA ARG A 236 -4.45 14.56 -5.18
C ARG A 236 -3.01 14.91 -5.60
N ARG A 237 -2.00 14.38 -4.92
CA ARG A 237 -0.57 14.58 -5.30
C ARG A 237 -0.22 13.88 -6.61
N LEU A 238 -0.79 12.70 -6.87
CA LEU A 238 -0.69 11.99 -8.16
C LEU A 238 -1.46 12.67 -9.30
N GLY A 239 -2.31 13.65 -9.01
CA GLY A 239 -3.13 14.37 -10.00
C GLY A 239 -4.45 13.68 -10.36
N ASP A 240 -4.78 12.55 -9.74
CA ASP A 240 -6.07 11.88 -9.88
C ASP A 240 -7.11 12.51 -8.95
N LEU A 241 -7.61 13.68 -9.35
CA LEU A 241 -8.57 14.44 -8.55
C LEU A 241 -9.92 13.72 -8.42
N VAL A 242 -10.27 12.83 -9.35
CA VAL A 242 -11.54 12.08 -9.30
C VAL A 242 -11.49 11.01 -8.22
N ALA A 243 -10.43 10.20 -8.20
CA ALA A 243 -10.23 9.22 -7.13
C ALA A 243 -10.08 9.91 -5.75
N SER A 244 -9.42 11.08 -5.72
CA SER A 244 -9.34 11.92 -4.52
C SER A 244 -10.73 12.31 -3.99
N ASP A 245 -11.61 12.85 -4.83
CA ASP A 245 -12.97 13.23 -4.40
C ASP A 245 -13.77 12.01 -3.91
N GLN A 246 -13.65 10.85 -4.57
CA GLN A 246 -14.32 9.63 -4.11
C GLN A 246 -13.83 9.18 -2.74
N ALA A 247 -12.53 9.32 -2.45
CA ALA A 247 -11.98 9.02 -1.13
C ALA A 247 -12.48 10.02 -0.08
N ILE A 248 -12.60 11.31 -0.43
CA ILE A 248 -13.18 12.33 0.45
C ILE A 248 -14.64 12.01 0.79
N GLU A 249 -15.46 11.65 -0.20
CA GLU A 249 -16.87 11.33 0.03
C GLU A 249 -17.04 10.08 0.90
N ARG A 250 -16.21 9.05 0.72
CA ARG A 250 -16.18 7.88 1.64
C ARG A 250 -15.80 8.30 3.06
N ALA A 251 -14.73 9.07 3.21
CA ALA A 251 -14.30 9.56 4.52
C ALA A 251 -15.38 10.41 5.21
N LEU A 252 -16.07 11.29 4.46
CA LEU A 252 -17.18 12.13 4.97
C LEU A 252 -18.42 11.32 5.35
N GLY A 253 -18.65 10.16 4.73
CA GLY A 253 -19.79 9.28 4.99
C GLY A 253 -19.73 8.53 6.33
N GLY A 254 -18.57 8.51 6.99
CA GLY A 254 -18.36 7.82 8.27
C GLY A 254 -19.15 8.42 9.45
N ALA A 255 -19.69 7.57 10.32
CA ALA A 255 -20.68 7.96 11.33
C ALA A 255 -20.17 8.82 12.52
N ALA A 256 -18.84 9.01 12.68
CA ALA A 256 -18.26 9.63 13.89
C ALA A 256 -17.02 10.51 13.62
N LEU A 257 -17.11 11.47 12.69
CA LEU A 257 -15.99 12.39 12.41
C LEU A 257 -15.91 13.55 13.42
N GLY A 258 -14.68 13.94 13.79
CA GLY A 258 -14.44 15.18 14.52
C GLY A 258 -14.65 16.43 13.64
N SER A 259 -14.94 17.57 14.26
CA SER A 259 -15.05 18.86 13.55
C SER A 259 -13.81 19.20 12.74
N ARG A 260 -12.62 18.96 13.30
CA ARG A 260 -11.35 19.23 12.62
C ARG A 260 -11.13 18.31 11.40
N ASP A 261 -11.51 17.04 11.50
CA ASP A 261 -11.40 16.10 10.38
C ASP A 261 -12.33 16.47 9.23
N ARG A 262 -13.56 16.90 9.53
CA ARG A 262 -14.47 17.44 8.51
C ARG A 262 -13.91 18.70 7.87
N ALA A 263 -13.32 19.60 8.67
CA ALA A 263 -12.67 20.80 8.16
C ALA A 263 -11.56 20.48 7.14
N GLU A 264 -10.72 19.49 7.45
CA GLU A 264 -9.64 18.99 6.59
C GLU A 264 -10.18 18.40 5.28
N LEU A 265 -11.18 17.51 5.36
CA LEU A 265 -11.77 16.87 4.17
C LEU A 265 -12.44 17.90 3.23
N TYR A 266 -13.13 18.90 3.79
CA TYR A 266 -13.68 19.99 2.98
C TYR A 266 -12.60 20.87 2.37
N ALA A 267 -11.49 21.09 3.06
CA ALA A 267 -10.33 21.81 2.53
C ALA A 267 -9.70 21.05 1.34
N LEU A 268 -9.55 19.73 1.45
CA LEU A 268 -9.05 18.88 0.37
C LEU A 268 -9.97 18.92 -0.86
N ARG A 269 -11.29 18.81 -0.64
CA ARG A 269 -12.29 18.94 -1.73
C ARG A 269 -12.19 20.29 -2.42
N ALA A 270 -12.06 21.36 -1.64
CA ALA A 270 -11.91 22.70 -2.18
C ALA A 270 -10.59 22.87 -2.94
N SER A 271 -9.50 22.25 -2.47
CA SER A 271 -8.21 22.22 -3.17
C SER A 271 -8.32 21.48 -4.51
N ASN A 272 -9.09 20.39 -4.59
CA ASN A 272 -9.32 19.67 -5.85
C ASN A 272 -10.08 20.55 -6.84
N SER A 273 -11.16 21.22 -6.40
CA SER A 273 -11.88 22.18 -7.23
C SER A 273 -11.01 23.37 -7.66
N LYS A 274 -10.18 23.94 -6.77
CA LYS A 274 -9.23 25.01 -7.12
C LYS A 274 -8.26 24.58 -8.23
N ARG A 275 -7.76 23.34 -8.19
CA ARG A 275 -6.88 22.79 -9.24
C ARG A 275 -7.59 22.61 -10.58
N ARG A 276 -8.82 22.08 -10.58
CA ARG A 276 -9.66 21.98 -11.80
C ARG A 276 -9.99 23.35 -12.36
N TRP A 277 -10.37 24.29 -11.50
CA TRP A 277 -10.64 25.68 -11.84
C TRP A 277 -9.42 26.32 -12.53
N ALA A 278 -8.24 26.22 -11.92
CA ALA A 278 -6.99 26.74 -12.49
C ALA A 278 -6.70 26.14 -13.88
N LYS A 279 -6.87 24.83 -14.04
CA LYS A 279 -6.66 24.14 -15.33
C LYS A 279 -7.63 24.64 -16.42
N GLN A 280 -8.87 24.95 -16.08
CA GLN A 280 -9.89 25.39 -17.05
C GLN A 280 -9.57 26.74 -17.67
N TRP A 281 -9.17 27.74 -16.89
CA TRP A 281 -8.87 29.06 -17.44
C TRP A 281 -7.45 29.13 -18.00
N ARG A 282 -6.47 28.39 -17.45
CA ARG A 282 -5.09 28.36 -17.99
C ARG A 282 -4.98 27.85 -19.42
N SER A 283 -5.98 27.14 -19.95
CA SER A 283 -6.00 26.74 -21.36
C SER A 283 -6.33 27.89 -22.32
N ALA A 284 -6.73 29.07 -21.83
CA ALA A 284 -6.96 30.24 -22.67
C ALA A 284 -5.67 31.02 -22.95
N GLU A 285 -5.56 31.48 -24.21
CA GLU A 285 -4.38 32.17 -24.72
C GLU A 285 -4.26 33.61 -24.21
N ASP A 286 -5.38 34.36 -24.19
CA ASP A 286 -5.42 35.75 -23.74
C ASP A 286 -6.01 35.93 -22.33
N GLU A 287 -5.61 37.03 -21.69
CA GLU A 287 -5.98 37.36 -20.31
C GLU A 287 -7.49 37.54 -20.12
N ASP A 288 -8.17 38.22 -21.05
CA ASP A 288 -9.61 38.45 -20.92
C ASP A 288 -10.40 37.14 -21.08
N ALA A 289 -9.95 36.22 -21.94
CA ALA A 289 -10.53 34.89 -22.04
C ALA A 289 -10.32 34.08 -20.75
N ARG A 290 -9.15 34.19 -20.10
CA ARG A 290 -8.91 33.56 -18.78
C ARG A 290 -9.89 34.07 -17.74
N VAL A 291 -10.07 35.39 -17.64
CA VAL A 291 -11.01 36.03 -16.70
C VAL A 291 -12.44 35.54 -16.95
N ARG A 292 -12.91 35.55 -18.21
CA ARG A 292 -14.25 35.07 -18.57
C ARG A 292 -14.48 33.61 -18.20
N LEU A 293 -13.52 32.73 -18.50
CA LEU A 293 -13.60 31.31 -18.15
C LEU A 293 -13.56 31.09 -16.64
N ALA A 294 -12.70 31.82 -15.93
CA ALA A 294 -12.57 31.74 -14.48
C ALA A 294 -13.89 32.13 -13.78
N LEU A 295 -14.55 33.19 -14.25
CA LEU A 295 -15.84 33.66 -13.71
C LEU A 295 -17.01 32.71 -13.97
N ARG A 296 -17.03 32.03 -15.13
CA ARG A 296 -18.13 31.12 -15.50
C ARG A 296 -17.99 29.72 -14.90
N SER A 297 -16.85 29.43 -14.27
CA SER A 297 -16.55 28.11 -13.74
C SER A 297 -17.34 27.79 -12.46
N ARG A 298 -18.06 26.66 -12.47
CA ARG A 298 -18.66 26.07 -11.26
C ARG A 298 -17.63 25.59 -10.24
N GLU A 299 -16.39 25.38 -10.67
CA GLU A 299 -15.31 24.97 -9.77
C GLU A 299 -14.88 26.12 -8.85
N LEU A 300 -14.99 27.37 -9.30
CA LEU A 300 -14.78 28.55 -8.45
C LEU A 300 -15.80 28.58 -7.30
N GLU A 301 -17.09 28.43 -7.62
CA GLU A 301 -18.17 28.38 -6.64
C GLU A 301 -17.99 27.21 -5.65
N THR A 302 -17.61 26.04 -6.17
CA THR A 302 -17.39 24.85 -5.35
C THR A 302 -16.21 25.05 -4.41
N ALA A 303 -15.09 25.61 -4.89
CA ALA A 303 -13.93 25.91 -4.04
C ALA A 303 -14.27 26.93 -2.93
N VAL A 304 -14.95 28.03 -3.26
CA VAL A 304 -15.39 29.05 -2.27
C VAL A 304 -16.25 28.39 -1.19
N ARG A 305 -17.30 27.65 -1.61
CA ARG A 305 -18.23 27.00 -0.67
C ARG A 305 -17.56 25.92 0.16
N SER A 306 -16.71 25.09 -0.42
CA SER A 306 -16.06 23.99 0.30
C SER A 306 -15.02 24.49 1.30
N TYR A 307 -14.18 25.48 0.95
CA TYR A 307 -13.30 26.09 1.96
C TYR A 307 -14.09 26.79 3.05
N GLY A 308 -15.15 27.53 2.71
CA GLY A 308 -16.05 28.16 3.67
C GLY A 308 -16.65 27.16 4.65
N ARG A 309 -17.22 26.06 4.14
CA ARG A 309 -17.77 24.97 4.97
C ARG A 309 -16.70 24.33 5.85
N GLY A 310 -15.50 24.11 5.32
CA GLY A 310 -14.39 23.60 6.13
C GLY A 310 -14.03 24.53 7.30
N PHE A 311 -14.09 25.84 7.10
CA PHE A 311 -13.85 26.81 8.17
C PHE A 311 -15.02 26.91 9.17
N GLU A 312 -16.25 26.73 8.72
CA GLU A 312 -17.45 26.67 9.58
C GLU A 312 -17.45 25.45 10.51
N GLU A 313 -16.89 24.31 10.08
CA GLU A 313 -16.74 23.11 10.91
C GLU A 313 -15.79 23.33 12.10
N ASP A 314 -14.67 24.04 11.88
CA ASP A 314 -13.70 24.38 12.91
C ASP A 314 -13.03 25.73 12.62
N LEU A 315 -13.38 26.76 13.40
CA LEU A 315 -12.79 28.10 13.29
C LEU A 315 -11.31 28.15 13.70
N ASN A 316 -10.75 27.10 14.29
CA ASN A 316 -9.31 26.96 14.50
C ASN A 316 -8.58 26.43 13.26
N HIS A 317 -9.32 25.95 12.25
CA HIS A 317 -8.77 25.49 10.99
C HIS A 317 -8.47 26.67 10.06
N TRP A 318 -7.48 27.48 10.46
CA TRP A 318 -7.11 28.71 9.76
C TRP A 318 -6.74 28.48 8.29
N TYR A 319 -6.25 27.29 7.91
CA TYR A 319 -5.95 26.94 6.52
C TYR A 319 -7.20 27.02 5.63
N SER A 320 -8.32 26.46 6.08
CA SER A 320 -9.61 26.57 5.37
C SER A 320 -10.07 28.02 5.34
N GLY A 321 -9.91 28.75 6.44
CA GLY A 321 -10.29 30.16 6.52
C GLY A 321 -9.54 31.06 5.53
N VAL A 322 -8.20 30.97 5.49
CA VAL A 322 -7.37 31.75 4.57
C VAL A 322 -7.70 31.41 3.12
N ASN A 323 -7.88 30.13 2.79
CA ASN A 323 -8.24 29.73 1.43
C ASN A 323 -9.69 30.12 1.06
N ALA A 324 -10.63 30.12 2.01
CA ALA A 324 -11.99 30.64 1.79
C ALA A 324 -11.93 32.14 1.46
N LEU A 325 -11.13 32.91 2.22
CA LEU A 325 -10.90 34.32 1.96
C LEU A 325 -10.22 34.54 0.60
N ALA A 326 -9.20 33.74 0.27
CA ALA A 326 -8.47 33.84 -1.00
C ALA A 326 -9.40 33.61 -2.19
N MET A 327 -10.17 32.52 -2.19
CA MET A 327 -11.11 32.21 -3.28
C MET A 327 -12.27 33.23 -3.34
N GLY A 328 -12.78 33.68 -2.19
CA GLY A 328 -13.80 34.72 -2.13
C GLY A 328 -13.29 36.08 -2.66
N ARG A 329 -12.04 36.44 -2.35
CA ARG A 329 -11.40 37.65 -2.87
C ARG A 329 -11.17 37.55 -4.37
N ILE A 330 -10.69 36.41 -4.86
CA ILE A 330 -10.56 36.15 -6.31
C ILE A 330 -11.91 36.37 -7.01
N ALA A 331 -12.98 35.75 -6.50
CA ALA A 331 -14.30 35.89 -7.10
C ALA A 331 -14.78 37.37 -7.12
N LEU A 332 -14.53 38.11 -6.05
CA LEU A 332 -14.87 39.53 -5.95
C LEU A 332 -14.08 40.38 -6.96
N GLU A 333 -12.77 40.19 -7.04
CA GLU A 333 -11.90 40.95 -7.97
C GLU A 333 -12.26 40.68 -9.42
N LEU A 334 -12.50 39.41 -9.77
CA LEU A 334 -12.93 39.05 -11.11
C LEU A 334 -14.28 39.68 -11.46
N ALA A 335 -15.24 39.67 -10.52
CA ALA A 335 -16.56 40.29 -10.74
C ALA A 335 -16.48 41.81 -10.91
N LEU A 336 -15.57 42.47 -10.19
CA LEU A 336 -15.32 43.91 -10.34
C LEU A 336 -14.59 44.23 -11.65
N ARG A 337 -13.68 43.35 -12.09
CA ARG A 337 -12.94 43.50 -13.33
C ARG A 337 -13.81 43.31 -14.57
N ASP A 338 -14.63 42.25 -14.61
CA ASP A 338 -15.50 41.93 -15.74
C ASP A 338 -16.97 41.77 -15.27
N GLY A 339 -17.57 42.92 -14.94
CA GLY A 339 -18.96 43.00 -14.50
C GLY A 339 -19.96 42.52 -15.55
N ALA A 340 -19.64 42.65 -16.84
CA ALA A 340 -20.50 42.16 -17.91
C ALA A 340 -20.59 40.63 -17.88
N THR A 341 -19.46 39.93 -17.76
CA THR A 341 -19.48 38.47 -17.61
C THR A 341 -20.12 38.04 -16.30
N TRP A 342 -19.90 38.77 -15.21
CA TRP A 342 -20.58 38.51 -13.93
C TRP A 342 -22.11 38.55 -14.08
N GLN A 343 -22.65 39.59 -14.71
CA GLN A 343 -24.09 39.74 -14.95
C GLN A 343 -24.69 38.56 -15.72
N THR A 344 -23.97 37.99 -16.70
CA THR A 344 -24.46 36.83 -17.48
C THR A 344 -24.72 35.56 -16.66
N ARG A 345 -24.32 35.52 -15.39
CA ARG A 345 -24.56 34.38 -14.49
C ARG A 345 -25.93 34.42 -13.80
N PHE A 346 -26.66 35.53 -13.93
CA PHE A 346 -27.91 35.78 -13.23
C PHE A 346 -29.04 36.06 -14.22
N ASP A 347 -30.28 35.82 -13.78
CA ASP A 347 -31.47 36.07 -14.60
C ASP A 347 -31.71 37.58 -14.80
N THR A 348 -31.29 38.41 -13.83
CA THR A 348 -31.43 39.86 -13.86
C THR A 348 -30.18 40.59 -13.37
N ASP A 349 -29.97 41.82 -13.83
CA ASP A 349 -28.89 42.69 -13.36
C ASP A 349 -29.01 43.02 -11.86
N GLU A 350 -30.25 43.09 -11.33
CA GLU A 350 -30.51 43.33 -9.91
C GLU A 350 -30.06 42.16 -9.03
N ASP A 351 -30.23 40.93 -9.51
CA ASP A 351 -29.73 39.73 -8.84
C ASP A 351 -28.19 39.73 -8.82
N ALA A 352 -27.56 40.09 -9.95
CA ALA A 352 -26.10 40.19 -10.05
C ALA A 352 -25.50 41.23 -9.09
N GLU A 353 -26.13 42.41 -8.98
CA GLU A 353 -25.75 43.47 -8.04
C GLU A 353 -25.95 43.02 -6.57
N THR A 354 -27.04 42.31 -6.30
CA THR A 354 -27.34 41.77 -4.97
C THR A 354 -26.33 40.72 -4.55
N ASP A 355 -25.96 39.81 -5.44
CA ASP A 355 -24.96 38.79 -5.17
C ASP A 355 -23.56 39.39 -5.01
N LEU A 356 -23.20 40.39 -5.82
CA LEU A 356 -21.93 41.13 -5.66
C LEU A 356 -21.84 41.82 -4.28
N ARG A 357 -22.94 42.42 -3.79
CA ARG A 357 -23.01 42.98 -2.43
C ARG A 357 -22.87 41.91 -1.34
N ARG A 358 -23.48 40.74 -1.53
CA ARG A 358 -23.33 39.59 -0.60
C ARG A 358 -21.89 39.10 -0.58
N LEU A 359 -21.26 38.93 -1.74
CA LEU A 359 -19.87 38.49 -1.86
C LEU A 359 -18.90 39.47 -1.17
N ARG A 360 -19.07 40.78 -1.40
CA ARG A 360 -18.29 41.82 -0.72
C ARG A 360 -18.44 41.73 0.81
N SER A 361 -19.66 41.56 1.30
CA SER A 361 -19.95 41.45 2.74
C SER A 361 -19.35 40.17 3.33
N HIS A 362 -19.40 39.06 2.59
CA HIS A 362 -18.82 37.78 2.99
C HIS A 362 -17.29 37.86 3.08
N VAL A 363 -16.62 38.45 2.09
CA VAL A 363 -15.16 38.67 2.11
C VAL A 363 -14.74 39.55 3.30
N ALA A 364 -15.50 40.60 3.62
CA ALA A 364 -15.22 41.45 4.78
C ALA A 364 -15.37 40.70 6.11
N SER A 365 -16.41 39.86 6.22
CA SER A 365 -16.63 38.99 7.39
C SER A 365 -15.48 37.99 7.56
N LEU A 366 -15.15 37.23 6.50
CA LEU A 366 -14.05 36.28 6.50
C LEU A 366 -12.71 36.93 6.88
N THR A 367 -12.43 38.13 6.35
CA THR A 367 -11.21 38.87 6.69
C THR A 367 -11.04 39.05 8.20
N SER A 368 -12.12 39.40 8.90
CA SER A 368 -12.09 39.61 10.35
C SER A 368 -11.93 38.29 11.11
N THR A 369 -12.66 37.25 10.71
CA THR A 369 -12.64 35.94 11.36
C THR A 369 -11.32 35.20 11.15
N VAL A 370 -10.77 35.24 9.93
CA VAL A 370 -9.47 34.64 9.59
C VAL A 370 -8.35 35.31 10.37
N ARG A 371 -8.36 36.64 10.48
CA ARG A 371 -7.40 37.38 11.31
C ARG A 371 -7.43 36.90 12.75
N ALA A 372 -8.62 36.81 13.36
CA ALA A 372 -8.76 36.32 14.72
C ALA A 372 -8.30 34.86 14.89
N SER A 373 -8.57 34.01 13.91
CA SER A 373 -8.14 32.60 13.88
C SER A 373 -6.61 32.48 13.84
N LEU A 374 -5.94 33.21 12.93
CA LEU A 374 -4.49 33.24 12.81
C LEU A 374 -3.81 33.81 14.06
N ASP A 375 -4.34 34.91 14.62
CA ASP A 375 -3.80 35.52 15.83
C ASP A 375 -3.92 34.56 17.04
N THR A 376 -5.05 33.83 17.12
CA THR A 376 -5.27 32.80 18.15
C THR A 376 -4.31 31.62 17.99
N ALA A 377 -4.09 31.16 16.75
CA ALA A 377 -3.12 30.11 16.45
C ALA A 377 -1.69 30.55 16.83
N ARG A 378 -1.31 31.79 16.51
CA ARG A 378 0.01 32.35 16.87
C ARG A 378 0.21 32.45 18.37
N ALA A 379 -0.80 32.92 19.08
CA ALA A 379 -0.76 32.99 20.54
C ALA A 379 -0.63 31.60 21.17
N ARG A 380 -1.22 30.57 20.56
CA ARG A 380 -1.09 29.18 20.97
C ARG A 380 0.33 28.66 20.76
N CYS A 381 0.89 28.81 19.57
CA CYS A 381 2.28 28.43 19.26
C CYS A 381 3.26 29.08 20.25
N HIS A 382 3.09 30.38 20.53
CA HIS A 382 3.93 31.08 21.51
C HIS A 382 3.80 30.51 22.93
N ARG A 383 2.59 30.12 23.38
CA ARG A 383 2.40 29.51 24.70
C ARG A 383 3.03 28.12 24.80
N GLU A 384 2.98 27.37 23.71
CA GLU A 384 3.48 25.99 23.63
C GLU A 384 4.98 25.93 23.30
N GLY A 385 5.60 27.06 22.95
CA GLY A 385 7.00 27.10 22.50
C GLY A 385 7.21 26.41 21.15
N THR A 386 6.15 26.29 20.34
CA THR A 386 6.17 25.67 19.02
C THR A 386 6.21 26.72 17.92
N THR A 387 6.68 26.33 16.74
CA THR A 387 6.69 27.16 15.53
C THR A 387 6.00 26.42 14.40
N ASP A 388 5.17 27.13 13.63
CA ASP A 388 4.52 26.58 12.43
C ASP A 388 4.86 27.48 11.23
N PRO A 389 5.74 27.05 10.31
CA PRO A 389 6.10 27.82 9.12
C PRO A 389 4.88 28.19 8.25
N TRP A 390 3.87 27.32 8.21
CA TRP A 390 2.66 27.58 7.42
C TRP A 390 1.79 28.67 8.03
N LEU A 391 1.87 28.88 9.34
CA LEU A 391 1.15 29.96 10.01
C LEU A 391 1.71 31.33 9.60
N ASP A 392 3.04 31.48 9.51
CA ASP A 392 3.65 32.74 9.09
C ASP A 392 3.42 33.03 7.60
N ILE A 393 3.49 32.01 6.74
CA ILE A 393 3.07 32.12 5.32
C ILE A 393 1.60 32.55 5.24
N SER A 394 0.70 31.92 6.00
CA SER A 394 -0.73 32.24 6.00
C SER A 394 -1.03 33.66 6.50
N ARG A 395 -0.18 34.21 7.37
CA ARG A 395 -0.25 35.62 7.79
C ARG A 395 0.23 36.56 6.69
N ALA A 396 1.22 36.16 5.90
CA ALA A 396 1.60 36.88 4.67
C ALA A 396 0.47 36.82 3.63
N ASP A 397 -0.17 35.66 3.44
CA ASP A 397 -1.36 35.51 2.57
C ASP A 397 -2.50 36.44 3.02
N LEU A 398 -2.79 36.53 4.33
CA LEU A 398 -3.81 37.48 4.81
C LEU A 398 -3.45 38.92 4.44
N ARG A 399 -2.17 39.32 4.53
CA ARG A 399 -1.72 40.66 4.12
C ARG A 399 -1.85 40.85 2.61
N PHE A 400 -1.43 39.87 1.82
CA PHE A 400 -1.58 39.85 0.36
C PHE A 400 -3.04 40.13 -0.07
N LEU A 401 -4.00 39.55 0.65
CA LEU A 401 -5.43 39.64 0.32
C LEU A 401 -6.12 40.92 0.82
N THR A 402 -5.49 41.68 1.72
CA THR A 402 -6.18 42.75 2.47
C THR A 402 -5.45 44.08 2.50
N ASN A 403 -4.23 44.16 1.97
CA ASN A 403 -3.42 45.37 1.95
C ASN A 403 -3.11 45.77 0.51
N ASP A 404 -3.34 47.04 0.20
CA ASP A 404 -3.11 47.61 -1.14
C ASP A 404 -1.67 48.13 -1.33
N ASP A 405 -0.82 48.03 -0.29
CA ASP A 405 0.59 48.42 -0.34
C ASP A 405 1.48 47.19 -0.67
N PRO A 406 1.97 47.06 -1.92
CA PRO A 406 2.73 45.90 -2.38
C PRO A 406 4.09 45.75 -1.69
N GLU A 407 4.73 46.85 -1.26
CA GLU A 407 6.01 46.79 -0.53
C GLU A 407 5.82 46.09 0.82
N ARG A 408 4.70 46.38 1.51
CA ARG A 408 4.35 45.71 2.78
C ARG A 408 3.99 44.25 2.58
N VAL A 409 3.44 43.87 1.42
CA VAL A 409 3.16 42.47 1.07
C VAL A 409 4.46 41.73 0.82
N GLY A 410 5.36 42.27 -0.01
CA GLY A 410 6.68 41.69 -0.25
C GLY A 410 7.48 41.49 1.04
N ALA A 411 7.53 42.51 1.90
CA ALA A 411 8.20 42.42 3.21
C ALA A 411 7.56 41.38 4.15
N ALA A 412 6.25 41.11 4.03
CA ALA A 412 5.59 40.08 4.82
C ALA A 412 6.00 38.67 4.38
N TYR A 413 6.10 38.42 3.07
CA TYR A 413 6.61 37.15 2.56
C TYR A 413 8.09 36.99 2.85
N GLU A 414 8.91 38.02 2.66
CA GLU A 414 10.34 37.99 3.01
C GLU A 414 10.55 37.61 4.49
N ALA A 415 9.74 38.16 5.40
CA ALA A 415 9.78 37.80 6.82
C ALA A 415 9.28 36.38 7.12
N ALA A 416 8.41 35.82 6.28
CA ALA A 416 7.91 34.46 6.41
C ALA A 416 8.84 33.40 5.77
N LEU A 417 9.75 33.82 4.89
CA LEU A 417 10.72 32.94 4.26
C LEU A 417 11.82 32.54 5.26
N SER A 418 11.76 31.29 5.72
CA SER A 418 12.84 30.65 6.49
C SER A 418 13.80 29.88 5.57
N PRO A 419 15.11 29.82 5.88
CA PRO A 419 16.06 28.91 5.20
C PRO A 419 15.62 27.44 5.21
N ASP A 420 14.78 27.05 6.16
CA ASP A 420 14.30 25.67 6.33
C ASP A 420 13.08 25.34 5.45
N LEU A 421 12.53 26.31 4.71
CA LEU A 421 11.39 26.06 3.83
C LEU A 421 11.77 25.12 2.68
N SER A 422 10.92 24.12 2.46
CA SER A 422 11.13 23.18 1.36
C SER A 422 10.95 23.87 -0.01
N ARG A 423 11.65 23.36 -1.03
CA ARG A 423 11.46 23.81 -2.43
C ARG A 423 10.02 23.65 -2.90
N ALA A 424 9.32 22.63 -2.41
CA ALA A 424 7.90 22.40 -2.73
C ALA A 424 7.01 23.51 -2.13
N THR A 425 7.32 23.96 -0.92
CA THR A 425 6.62 25.08 -0.28
C THR A 425 6.82 26.38 -1.06
N ILE A 426 8.05 26.70 -1.44
CA ILE A 426 8.36 27.88 -2.27
C ILE A 426 7.61 27.82 -3.61
N ARG A 427 7.58 26.65 -4.25
CA ARG A 427 6.80 26.44 -5.48
C ARG A 427 5.31 26.68 -5.25
N SER A 428 4.74 26.21 -4.15
CA SER A 428 3.33 26.44 -3.81
C SER A 428 3.01 27.92 -3.64
N ILE A 429 3.88 28.70 -2.99
CA ILE A 429 3.69 30.16 -2.83
C ILE A 429 3.74 30.83 -4.21
N LYS A 430 4.73 30.45 -5.03
CA LYS A 430 4.86 30.94 -6.41
C LYS A 430 3.59 30.67 -7.22
N GLU A 431 3.16 29.41 -7.29
CA GLU A 431 1.97 29.00 -8.05
C GLU A 431 0.71 29.74 -7.59
N GLN A 432 0.60 30.08 -6.30
CA GLN A 432 -0.50 30.86 -5.76
C GLN A 432 -0.44 32.32 -6.21
N ALA A 433 0.71 33.00 -6.14
CA ALA A 433 0.89 34.36 -6.63
C ALA A 433 0.64 34.46 -8.16
N GLU A 434 1.06 33.44 -8.92
CA GLU A 434 0.84 33.37 -10.37
C GLU A 434 -0.65 33.32 -10.74
N ILE A 435 -1.53 32.74 -9.92
CA ILE A 435 -2.99 32.78 -10.17
C ILE A 435 -3.48 34.23 -10.27
N TYR A 436 -3.04 35.10 -9.36
CA TYR A 436 -3.47 36.50 -9.31
C TYR A 436 -2.90 37.29 -10.50
N ARG A 437 -1.59 37.14 -10.77
CA ARG A 437 -0.94 37.74 -11.94
C ARG A 437 -1.59 37.31 -13.26
N ASP A 438 -1.79 36.01 -13.47
CA ASP A 438 -2.25 35.46 -14.75
C ASP A 438 -3.73 35.77 -15.04
N LEU A 439 -4.52 36.09 -14.01
CA LEU A 439 -5.89 36.59 -14.09
C LEU A 439 -5.97 38.13 -14.07
N GLY A 440 -4.81 38.80 -13.96
CA GLY A 440 -4.65 40.24 -13.81
C GLY A 440 -5.50 40.85 -12.71
N ILE A 441 -5.50 40.23 -11.53
CA ILE A 441 -6.14 40.74 -10.30
C ILE A 441 -5.08 40.83 -9.21
N LEU A 442 -5.08 41.88 -8.39
CA LEU A 442 -4.05 42.09 -7.36
C LEU A 442 -2.60 41.95 -7.89
N VAL A 443 -2.36 42.44 -9.12
CA VAL A 443 -1.10 42.21 -9.86
C VAL A 443 0.11 42.76 -9.10
N ASP A 444 0.00 43.96 -8.55
CA ASP A 444 1.12 44.59 -7.83
C ASP A 444 1.54 43.77 -6.60
N ASN A 445 0.59 43.20 -5.87
CA ASN A 445 0.86 42.31 -4.74
C ASN A 445 1.47 40.98 -5.21
N ALA A 446 1.00 40.44 -6.34
CA ALA A 446 1.53 39.23 -6.95
C ALA A 446 3.00 39.40 -7.37
N GLU A 447 3.31 40.48 -8.08
CA GLU A 447 4.68 40.79 -8.52
C GLU A 447 5.61 41.05 -7.33
N ALA A 448 5.16 41.80 -6.32
CA ALA A 448 5.97 42.02 -5.11
C ALA A 448 6.26 40.72 -4.35
N THR A 449 5.31 39.77 -4.35
CA THR A 449 5.52 38.44 -3.76
C THR A 449 6.51 37.64 -4.58
N LEU A 450 6.35 37.59 -5.91
CA LEU A 450 7.24 36.85 -6.81
C LEU A 450 8.68 37.38 -6.76
N ALA A 451 8.86 38.69 -6.58
CA ALA A 451 10.18 39.33 -6.52
C ALA A 451 11.02 38.94 -5.30
N VAL A 452 10.39 38.57 -4.18
CA VAL A 452 11.10 38.15 -2.95
C VAL A 452 11.33 36.64 -2.86
N LEU A 453 10.65 35.86 -3.70
CA LEU A 453 10.86 34.42 -3.73
C LEU A 453 12.24 34.10 -4.34
N PRO A 454 13.02 33.17 -3.75
CA PRO A 454 14.28 32.78 -4.35
C PRO A 454 14.02 32.18 -5.74
N GLU A 455 14.92 32.48 -6.69
CA GLU A 455 14.91 31.77 -7.98
C GLU A 455 15.00 30.28 -7.70
N ALA A 456 13.89 29.57 -7.88
CA ALA A 456 13.89 28.13 -7.90
C ALA A 456 14.76 27.75 -9.10
N GLY A 457 16.02 27.40 -8.90
CA GLY A 457 16.90 26.95 -9.98
C GLY A 457 16.21 25.82 -10.75
N VAL A 458 15.62 26.14 -11.89
CA VAL A 458 14.91 25.21 -12.75
C VAL A 458 15.94 24.53 -13.63
N GLN A 459 16.76 23.68 -13.02
CA GLN A 459 17.27 22.55 -13.78
C GLN A 459 16.21 21.49 -13.61
N GLU A 460 15.28 21.41 -14.58
CA GLU A 460 14.38 20.27 -14.67
C GLU A 460 15.25 19.02 -14.66
N ALA A 461 15.17 18.25 -13.56
CA ALA A 461 15.89 17.00 -13.47
C ALA A 461 15.47 16.14 -14.66
N ALA A 462 16.44 15.60 -15.39
CA ALA A 462 16.16 14.73 -16.52
C ALA A 462 15.21 13.62 -16.06
N ARG A 463 14.16 13.38 -16.85
CA ARG A 463 13.25 12.26 -16.60
C ARG A 463 14.05 10.97 -16.67
N VAL A 464 13.83 10.05 -15.74
CA VAL A 464 14.61 8.82 -15.63
C VAL A 464 13.83 7.65 -16.22
N HIS A 465 14.47 6.94 -17.16
CA HIS A 465 14.02 5.63 -17.66
C HIS A 465 14.97 4.54 -17.16
N PRO A 466 14.55 3.69 -16.22
CA PRO A 466 15.36 2.58 -15.72
C PRO A 466 15.55 1.46 -16.75
N LEU A 467 16.80 1.01 -16.89
CA LEU A 467 17.21 -0.20 -17.58
C LEU A 467 17.75 -1.19 -16.55
N VAL A 468 16.92 -2.15 -16.18
CA VAL A 468 17.28 -3.26 -15.28
C VAL A 468 18.00 -4.33 -16.10
N PHE A 469 19.09 -4.86 -15.58
CA PHE A 469 19.76 -6.02 -16.16
C PHE A 469 19.70 -7.23 -15.23
N SER A 470 19.48 -8.41 -15.81
CA SER A 470 19.67 -9.70 -15.14
C SER A 470 20.25 -10.70 -16.13
N GLY A 471 21.32 -11.39 -15.74
CA GLY A 471 22.00 -12.33 -16.63
C GLY A 471 22.57 -13.53 -15.91
N HIS A 472 22.89 -14.57 -16.69
CA HIS A 472 23.61 -15.72 -16.15
C HIS A 472 25.00 -15.33 -15.67
N MET A 473 25.46 -16.02 -14.62
CA MET A 473 26.87 -16.03 -14.26
C MET A 473 27.66 -16.87 -15.26
N ILE A 474 28.96 -16.59 -15.39
CA ILE A 474 29.88 -17.49 -16.10
C ILE A 474 29.80 -18.89 -15.49
N ASP A 475 29.66 -19.90 -16.34
CA ASP A 475 29.51 -21.28 -15.90
C ASP A 475 30.79 -21.80 -15.22
N ALA A 476 30.59 -22.53 -14.12
CA ALA A 476 31.67 -23.29 -13.51
C ALA A 476 32.15 -24.40 -14.46
N PRO A 477 33.45 -24.80 -14.42
CA PRO A 477 33.97 -25.86 -15.25
C PRO A 477 33.15 -27.15 -15.11
N GLY A 478 32.71 -27.72 -16.23
CA GLY A 478 31.98 -29.00 -16.25
C GLY A 478 30.48 -28.92 -15.93
N ARG A 479 29.85 -27.74 -15.99
CA ARG A 479 28.39 -27.60 -15.87
C ARG A 479 27.67 -28.48 -16.90
N ALA A 480 26.75 -29.33 -16.44
CA ALA A 480 26.05 -30.31 -17.29
C ALA A 480 25.19 -29.67 -18.39
N GLN A 481 24.53 -28.55 -18.07
CA GLN A 481 23.78 -27.74 -19.04
C GLN A 481 24.39 -26.34 -19.08
N PRO A 482 25.23 -26.04 -20.08
CA PRO A 482 25.84 -24.71 -20.22
C PRO A 482 24.78 -23.65 -20.50
N ARG A 483 24.97 -22.46 -19.93
CA ARG A 483 24.10 -21.28 -20.11
C ARG A 483 24.91 -20.04 -20.46
N PHE A 484 26.10 -19.90 -19.87
CA PHE A 484 27.06 -18.88 -20.22
C PHE A 484 28.50 -19.41 -20.09
N PRO A 485 29.00 -20.11 -21.12
CA PRO A 485 30.36 -20.64 -21.15
C PRO A 485 31.44 -19.54 -21.05
N PRO A 486 32.60 -19.79 -20.42
CA PRO A 486 33.68 -18.81 -20.31
C PRO A 486 34.20 -18.26 -21.64
N ASP A 487 34.21 -19.05 -22.71
CA ASP A 487 34.64 -18.67 -24.05
C ASP A 487 33.63 -17.78 -24.79
N ALA A 488 32.40 -17.68 -24.29
CA ALA A 488 31.36 -16.82 -24.83
C ALA A 488 31.41 -15.37 -24.30
N GLU A 489 32.35 -15.05 -23.39
CA GLU A 489 32.43 -13.76 -22.70
C GLU A 489 32.47 -12.56 -23.67
N GLU A 490 33.35 -12.58 -24.67
CA GLU A 490 33.50 -11.46 -25.63
C GLU A 490 32.26 -11.29 -26.52
N VAL A 491 31.61 -12.39 -26.88
CA VAL A 491 30.40 -12.39 -27.70
C VAL A 491 29.23 -11.80 -26.89
N ALA A 492 29.09 -12.21 -25.62
CA ALA A 492 28.11 -11.65 -24.70
C ALA A 492 28.34 -10.16 -24.46
N ALA A 493 29.58 -9.74 -24.23
CA ALA A 493 29.96 -8.33 -24.03
C ALA A 493 29.48 -7.46 -25.20
N ARG A 494 29.75 -7.89 -26.43
CA ARG A 494 29.36 -7.18 -27.65
C ARG A 494 27.84 -7.10 -27.79
N ALA A 495 27.15 -8.23 -27.59
CA ALA A 495 25.69 -8.28 -27.70
C ALA A 495 25.00 -7.40 -26.66
N ILE A 496 25.45 -7.42 -25.40
CA ILE A 496 24.95 -6.54 -24.33
C ILE A 496 25.17 -5.07 -24.72
N ARG A 497 26.38 -4.70 -25.14
CA ARG A 497 26.70 -3.33 -25.57
C ARG A 497 25.82 -2.85 -26.72
N GLU A 498 25.59 -3.69 -27.73
CA GLU A 498 24.71 -3.37 -28.85
C GLU A 498 23.27 -3.14 -28.41
N ARG A 499 22.74 -3.99 -27.51
CA ARG A 499 21.38 -3.80 -26.97
C ARG A 499 21.25 -2.56 -26.11
N VAL A 500 22.21 -2.30 -25.20
CA VAL A 500 22.22 -1.07 -24.38
C VAL A 500 22.29 0.16 -25.27
N SER A 501 23.13 0.15 -26.32
CA SER A 501 23.22 1.26 -27.28
C SER A 501 21.91 1.50 -28.01
N GLY A 502 21.20 0.45 -28.43
CA GLY A 502 19.90 0.57 -29.09
C GLY A 502 18.82 1.14 -28.16
N ILE A 503 18.76 0.65 -26.92
CA ILE A 503 17.82 1.14 -25.91
C ILE A 503 18.11 2.60 -25.56
N LYS A 504 19.38 2.96 -25.35
CA LYS A 504 19.80 4.35 -25.11
C LYS A 504 19.36 5.27 -26.24
N ALA A 505 19.61 4.88 -27.49
CA ALA A 505 19.20 5.68 -28.65
C ALA A 505 17.67 5.86 -28.74
N ALA A 506 16.89 4.83 -28.40
CA ALA A 506 15.43 4.91 -28.40
C ALA A 506 14.89 5.79 -27.27
N VAL A 507 15.45 5.66 -26.06
CA VAL A 507 15.03 6.43 -24.87
C VAL A 507 15.42 7.90 -24.99
N GLU A 508 16.64 8.19 -25.44
CA GLU A 508 17.14 9.56 -25.54
C GLU A 508 16.67 10.29 -26.81
N ALA A 509 15.94 9.61 -27.71
CA ALA A 509 15.17 10.27 -28.74
C ALA A 509 14.05 11.15 -28.14
N GLU A 510 13.62 10.85 -26.91
CA GLU A 510 12.70 11.68 -26.14
C GLU A 510 13.48 12.80 -25.41
N PRO A 511 13.20 14.09 -25.69
CA PRO A 511 13.91 15.19 -25.06
C PRO A 511 13.81 15.17 -23.53
N GLY A 512 14.95 15.32 -22.85
CA GLY A 512 15.02 15.42 -21.41
C GLY A 512 14.86 14.09 -20.67
N VAL A 513 14.92 12.93 -21.37
CA VAL A 513 14.94 11.61 -20.73
C VAL A 513 16.37 11.06 -20.68
N ALA A 514 16.78 10.54 -19.53
CA ALA A 514 18.06 9.90 -19.29
C ALA A 514 17.86 8.41 -18.95
N LEU A 515 18.74 7.56 -19.48
CA LEU A 515 18.77 6.14 -19.17
C LEU A 515 19.55 5.89 -17.87
N LEU A 516 19.00 5.08 -16.97
CA LEU A 516 19.65 4.66 -15.72
C LEU A 516 19.83 3.14 -15.71
N GLY A 517 21.08 2.66 -15.75
CA GLY A 517 21.40 1.23 -15.66
C GLY A 517 21.32 0.72 -14.21
N ILE A 518 20.66 -0.41 -13.99
CA ILE A 518 20.48 -1.00 -12.66
C ILE A 518 20.74 -2.50 -12.74
N ALA A 519 21.68 -3.01 -11.94
CA ALA A 519 21.94 -4.45 -11.87
C ALA A 519 22.59 -4.86 -10.55
N GLY A 520 22.73 -6.17 -10.35
CA GLY A 520 23.66 -6.73 -9.38
C GLY A 520 25.11 -6.50 -9.80
N ALA A 521 26.02 -7.34 -9.30
CA ALA A 521 27.43 -7.28 -9.67
C ALA A 521 28.07 -8.69 -9.70
N SER A 522 27.32 -9.68 -10.16
CA SER A 522 27.75 -11.07 -10.26
C SER A 522 28.75 -11.27 -11.42
N ASP A 523 29.65 -12.25 -11.32
CA ASP A 523 30.58 -12.60 -12.42
C ASP A 523 29.82 -12.87 -13.72
N GLY A 524 30.28 -12.31 -14.85
CA GLY A 524 29.62 -12.47 -16.14
C GLY A 524 28.67 -11.32 -16.48
N GLY A 525 27.39 -11.63 -16.66
CA GLY A 525 26.42 -10.72 -17.28
C GLY A 525 26.32 -9.35 -16.60
N ASP A 526 26.20 -9.31 -15.27
CA ASP A 526 26.00 -8.06 -14.53
C ASP A 526 27.19 -7.10 -14.71
N LEU A 527 28.41 -7.62 -14.58
CA LEU A 527 29.62 -6.81 -14.75
C LEU A 527 29.82 -6.35 -16.20
N LEU A 528 29.52 -7.22 -17.18
CA LEU A 528 29.53 -6.87 -18.59
C LEU A 528 28.52 -5.77 -18.93
N PHE A 529 27.34 -5.79 -18.30
CA PHE A 529 26.34 -4.74 -18.44
C PHE A 529 26.83 -3.40 -17.90
N HIS A 530 27.40 -3.37 -16.68
CA HIS A 530 27.95 -2.14 -16.11
C HIS A 530 29.06 -1.55 -16.98
N GLU A 531 29.94 -2.39 -17.53
CA GLU A 531 30.98 -1.95 -18.46
C GLU A 531 30.41 -1.34 -19.74
N ALA A 532 29.44 -2.00 -20.36
CA ALA A 532 28.74 -1.48 -21.53
C ALA A 532 28.08 -0.12 -21.23
N CYS A 533 27.42 0.01 -20.08
CA CYS A 533 26.83 1.28 -19.64
C CYS A 533 27.89 2.37 -19.49
N HIS A 534 29.00 2.10 -18.81
CA HIS A 534 30.08 3.08 -18.61
C HIS A 534 30.73 3.51 -19.92
N GLU A 535 30.96 2.59 -20.87
CA GLU A 535 31.48 2.91 -22.20
C GLU A 535 30.53 3.81 -23.00
N LEU A 536 29.23 3.61 -22.83
CA LEU A 536 28.18 4.39 -23.50
C LEU A 536 27.80 5.67 -22.74
N GLY A 537 28.41 5.96 -21.59
CA GLY A 537 28.10 7.13 -20.77
C GLY A 537 26.73 7.06 -20.07
N VAL A 538 26.23 5.85 -19.81
CA VAL A 538 25.00 5.59 -19.05
C VAL A 538 25.35 5.50 -17.57
N THR A 539 24.67 6.30 -16.75
CA THR A 539 24.81 6.24 -15.28
C THR A 539 24.30 4.90 -14.76
N THR A 540 25.01 4.29 -13.80
CA THR A 540 24.65 2.98 -13.24
C THR A 540 24.49 3.03 -11.73
N HIS A 541 23.52 2.25 -11.22
CA HIS A 541 23.36 1.93 -9.81
C HIS A 541 23.57 0.41 -9.61
N VAL A 542 24.33 0.06 -8.57
CA VAL A 542 24.62 -1.33 -8.21
C VAL A 542 23.81 -1.72 -6.98
N LEU A 543 23.06 -2.82 -7.07
CA LEU A 543 22.19 -3.31 -6.01
C LEU A 543 22.68 -4.66 -5.50
N LEU A 544 23.14 -4.71 -4.24
CA LEU A 544 23.68 -5.90 -3.61
C LEU A 544 22.66 -6.50 -2.62
N PRO A 545 22.39 -7.82 -2.65
CA PRO A 545 21.47 -8.47 -1.72
C PRO A 545 21.96 -8.46 -0.27
N VAL A 546 23.27 -8.62 -0.10
CA VAL A 546 23.95 -8.79 1.19
C VAL A 546 25.22 -7.96 1.23
N PRO A 547 25.80 -7.68 2.42
CA PRO A 547 27.04 -6.91 2.52
C PRO A 547 28.16 -7.49 1.64
N GLU A 548 28.98 -6.60 1.05
CA GLU A 548 30.00 -6.94 0.05
C GLU A 548 30.85 -8.15 0.45
N LEU A 549 31.32 -8.22 1.69
CA LEU A 549 32.16 -9.32 2.16
C LEU A 549 31.50 -10.69 1.98
N VAL A 550 30.19 -10.78 2.26
CA VAL A 550 29.40 -12.00 2.07
C VAL A 550 29.10 -12.20 0.59
N TYR A 551 28.69 -11.13 -0.10
CA TYR A 551 28.36 -11.19 -1.53
C TYR A 551 29.52 -11.74 -2.35
N ARG A 552 30.74 -11.30 -2.06
CA ARG A 552 31.95 -11.77 -2.74
C ARG A 552 32.24 -13.25 -2.51
N ALA A 553 31.87 -13.79 -1.36
CA ALA A 553 32.08 -15.21 -1.08
C ALA A 553 31.12 -16.13 -1.85
N THR A 554 29.97 -15.59 -2.29
CA THR A 554 28.89 -16.36 -2.95
C THR A 554 28.74 -16.05 -4.44
N ALA A 555 28.99 -14.80 -4.86
CA ALA A 555 28.74 -14.29 -6.22
C ALA A 555 30.01 -14.11 -7.08
N LEU A 556 31.20 -14.23 -6.50
CA LEU A 556 32.46 -14.26 -7.25
C LEU A 556 33.01 -15.68 -7.32
N SER A 557 33.46 -16.09 -8.50
CA SER A 557 34.17 -17.35 -8.71
C SER A 557 35.43 -17.42 -7.85
N ARG A 558 35.65 -18.55 -7.16
CA ARG A 558 36.81 -18.77 -6.25
C ARG A 558 38.17 -18.84 -6.97
N GLN A 559 38.22 -18.63 -8.28
CA GLN A 559 39.46 -18.61 -9.04
C GLN A 559 40.09 -17.22 -9.00
N ALA A 560 41.40 -17.14 -9.25
CA ALA A 560 42.13 -15.88 -9.46
C ALA A 560 41.70 -15.23 -10.79
N SER A 561 40.43 -14.83 -10.86
CA SER A 561 39.78 -14.36 -12.07
C SER A 561 39.88 -12.83 -12.18
N ARG A 562 39.97 -12.34 -13.42
CA ARG A 562 39.93 -10.90 -13.74
C ARG A 562 38.63 -10.22 -13.26
N TRP A 563 37.62 -11.00 -12.87
CA TRP A 563 36.32 -10.51 -12.40
C TRP A 563 36.39 -9.71 -11.09
N ALA A 564 37.32 -10.03 -10.19
CA ALA A 564 37.45 -9.27 -8.94
C ALA A 564 37.84 -7.79 -9.18
N GLU A 565 38.73 -7.53 -10.14
CA GLU A 565 39.11 -6.15 -10.50
C GLU A 565 37.96 -5.42 -11.19
N ARG A 566 37.22 -6.12 -12.06
CA ARG A 566 36.02 -5.60 -12.75
C ARG A 566 34.91 -5.27 -11.77
N TYR A 567 34.65 -6.13 -10.80
CA TYR A 567 33.73 -5.90 -9.68
C TYR A 567 34.04 -4.59 -8.97
N HIS A 568 35.26 -4.43 -8.48
CA HIS A 568 35.66 -3.19 -7.80
C HIS A 568 35.60 -1.97 -8.71
N THR A 569 35.85 -2.15 -10.01
CA THR A 569 35.71 -1.07 -11.00
C THR A 569 34.27 -0.67 -11.22
N ALA A 570 33.34 -1.63 -11.31
CA ALA A 570 31.91 -1.37 -11.43
C ALA A 570 31.39 -0.61 -10.20
N LEU A 571 31.72 -1.07 -8.99
CA LEU A 571 31.31 -0.39 -7.74
C LEU A 571 31.88 1.04 -7.63
N ARG A 572 33.15 1.25 -8.01
CA ARG A 572 33.76 2.60 -7.98
C ARG A 572 33.17 3.57 -8.99
N ARG A 573 32.69 3.06 -10.13
CA ARG A 573 32.13 3.89 -11.21
C ARG A 573 30.63 4.08 -11.10
N ALA A 574 29.93 3.23 -10.36
CA ALA A 574 28.52 3.38 -10.08
C ALA A 574 28.25 4.70 -9.38
N ALA A 575 27.20 5.40 -9.79
CA ALA A 575 26.74 6.60 -9.10
C ALA A 575 26.15 6.27 -7.72
N GLU A 576 25.65 5.04 -7.56
CA GLU A 576 25.12 4.57 -6.29
C GLU A 576 25.38 3.07 -6.11
N VAL A 577 25.74 2.66 -4.89
CA VAL A 577 25.82 1.26 -4.47
C VAL A 577 24.92 1.09 -3.25
N ARG A 578 23.87 0.28 -3.36
CA ARG A 578 22.96 -0.02 -2.24
C ARG A 578 23.05 -1.48 -1.85
N THR A 579 22.86 -1.75 -0.55
CA THR A 579 22.79 -3.10 -0.01
C THR A 579 21.43 -3.29 0.65
N LEU A 580 20.72 -4.36 0.29
CA LEU A 580 19.37 -4.63 0.80
C LEU A 580 19.38 -5.09 2.26
N ALA A 581 20.13 -6.15 2.56
CA ALA A 581 20.14 -6.76 3.89
C ALA A 581 21.33 -6.28 4.74
N ARG A 582 21.12 -6.13 6.05
CA ARG A 582 22.18 -5.82 7.03
C ARG A 582 23.16 -6.98 7.20
N SER A 583 22.71 -8.21 6.94
CA SER A 583 23.49 -9.45 7.05
C SER A 583 23.04 -10.45 5.97
N HIS A 584 23.63 -11.64 5.98
CA HIS A 584 23.25 -12.74 5.08
C HIS A 584 22.08 -13.59 5.62
N THR A 585 21.57 -13.28 6.81
CA THR A 585 20.45 -13.98 7.44
C THR A 585 19.15 -13.27 7.06
N MET A 586 18.13 -14.04 6.69
CA MET A 586 16.80 -13.49 6.42
C MET A 586 16.22 -12.79 7.66
N PRO A 587 15.42 -11.71 7.48
CA PRO A 587 14.69 -11.08 8.58
C PRO A 587 13.79 -12.09 9.31
N GLY A 588 13.64 -11.94 10.64
CA GLY A 588 12.88 -12.87 11.46
C GLY A 588 11.40 -12.92 11.06
N TRP A 589 10.84 -11.77 10.69
CA TRP A 589 9.47 -11.64 10.19
C TRP A 589 9.20 -12.34 8.84
N LEU A 590 10.25 -12.80 8.13
CA LEU A 590 10.15 -13.62 6.90
C LEU A 590 10.43 -15.11 7.13
N ALA A 591 10.76 -15.53 8.35
CA ALA A 591 11.21 -16.89 8.64
C ALA A 591 10.16 -17.98 8.32
N THR A 592 8.87 -17.63 8.26
CA THR A 592 7.75 -18.53 7.96
C THR A 592 7.56 -18.81 6.47
N ARG A 593 8.40 -18.26 5.58
CA ARG A 593 8.34 -18.50 4.13
C ARG A 593 9.46 -19.45 3.68
N PRO A 594 9.24 -20.77 3.68
CA PRO A 594 10.29 -21.75 3.39
C PRO A 594 10.83 -21.69 1.96
N ASP A 595 10.03 -21.21 1.00
CA ASP A 595 10.39 -21.08 -0.41
C ASP A 595 10.84 -19.66 -0.80
N TYR A 596 11.26 -18.84 0.18
CA TYR A 596 11.67 -17.45 -0.04
C TYR A 596 13.06 -17.17 0.54
N ASP A 597 14.02 -16.96 -0.36
CA ASP A 597 15.41 -16.71 -0.01
C ASP A 597 15.87 -15.27 -0.32
N THR A 598 17.12 -14.98 0.04
CA THR A 598 17.74 -13.66 -0.14
C THR A 598 17.91 -13.27 -1.61
N TRP A 599 18.03 -14.23 -2.53
CA TRP A 599 18.24 -13.97 -3.97
C TRP A 599 16.93 -13.64 -4.67
N GLN A 600 15.86 -14.39 -4.38
CA GLN A 600 14.50 -14.06 -4.79
C GLN A 600 14.12 -12.66 -4.31
N ARG A 601 14.40 -12.38 -3.03
CA ARG A 601 14.20 -11.06 -2.43
C ARG A 601 14.97 -9.96 -3.15
N SER A 602 16.23 -10.23 -3.52
CA SER A 602 17.07 -9.30 -4.29
C SER A 602 16.48 -8.95 -5.65
N ASN A 603 16.02 -9.94 -6.41
CA ASN A 603 15.49 -9.70 -7.74
C ASN A 603 14.22 -8.86 -7.69
N ARG A 604 13.33 -9.15 -6.74
CA ARG A 604 12.14 -8.34 -6.49
C ARG A 604 12.51 -6.92 -6.10
N TRP A 605 13.50 -6.76 -5.22
CA TRP A 605 13.98 -5.44 -4.82
C TRP A 605 14.52 -4.62 -5.98
N VAL A 606 15.30 -5.22 -6.90
CA VAL A 606 15.86 -4.54 -8.08
C VAL A 606 14.73 -3.95 -8.94
N LEU A 607 13.65 -4.70 -9.15
CA LEU A 607 12.51 -4.22 -9.92
C LEU A 607 11.74 -3.12 -9.18
N HIS A 608 11.47 -3.30 -7.88
CA HIS A 608 10.83 -2.26 -7.05
C HIS A 608 11.65 -0.97 -7.00
N TYR A 609 12.97 -1.09 -6.93
CA TYR A 609 13.89 0.03 -7.02
C TYR A 609 13.77 0.75 -8.37
N ALA A 610 13.69 0.01 -9.47
CA ALA A 610 13.47 0.59 -10.80
C ALA A 610 12.12 1.33 -10.89
N TRP A 611 11.02 0.73 -10.44
CA TRP A 611 9.71 1.41 -10.45
C TRP A 611 9.61 2.58 -9.47
N ALA A 612 10.42 2.61 -8.42
CA ALA A 612 10.52 3.77 -7.54
C ALA A 612 11.38 4.89 -8.16
N ALA A 613 12.36 4.56 -9.00
CA ALA A 613 13.24 5.52 -9.66
C ALA A 613 12.68 6.10 -10.97
N THR A 614 11.70 5.44 -11.60
CA THR A 614 11.16 5.88 -12.90
C THR A 614 10.35 7.16 -12.76
N THR A 615 10.60 8.12 -13.66
CA THR A 615 9.74 9.30 -13.86
C THR A 615 9.14 9.30 -15.27
N THR A 616 9.43 8.29 -16.08
CA THR A 616 8.75 8.04 -17.36
C THR A 616 7.52 7.16 -17.20
N GLY A 617 7.39 6.49 -16.06
CA GLY A 617 6.37 5.45 -15.83
C GLY A 617 6.70 4.13 -16.52
N ARG A 618 7.86 4.02 -17.16
CA ARG A 618 8.33 2.83 -17.88
C ARG A 618 9.60 2.28 -17.24
N VAL A 619 9.78 0.97 -17.39
CA VAL A 619 10.97 0.22 -16.99
C VAL A 619 11.27 -0.78 -18.10
N THR A 620 12.54 -0.90 -18.49
CA THR A 620 13.01 -1.93 -19.42
C THR A 620 13.87 -2.94 -18.68
N VAL A 621 13.63 -4.24 -18.89
CA VAL A 621 14.45 -5.34 -18.39
C VAL A 621 15.25 -5.94 -19.56
N LEU A 622 16.57 -5.87 -19.49
CA LEU A 622 17.49 -6.55 -20.40
C LEU A 622 17.95 -7.87 -19.76
N ALA A 623 17.58 -8.98 -20.38
CA ALA A 623 17.87 -10.31 -19.87
C ALA A 623 18.88 -11.06 -20.75
N LEU A 624 20.02 -11.48 -20.19
CA LEU A 624 20.91 -12.47 -20.82
C LEU A 624 20.43 -13.87 -20.41
N TRP A 625 19.62 -14.50 -21.27
CA TRP A 625 18.80 -15.65 -20.89
C TRP A 625 18.60 -16.65 -22.03
N ASN A 626 18.47 -17.93 -21.68
CA ASN A 626 18.26 -19.05 -22.60
C ASN A 626 16.78 -19.38 -22.89
N GLY A 627 15.83 -18.59 -22.37
CA GLY A 627 14.40 -18.83 -22.57
C GLY A 627 13.80 -19.97 -21.72
N LEU A 628 14.60 -20.63 -20.87
CA LEU A 628 14.14 -21.74 -20.03
C LEU A 628 13.81 -21.29 -18.61
N VAL A 629 12.77 -21.89 -18.03
CA VAL A 629 12.48 -21.78 -16.60
C VAL A 629 13.62 -22.47 -15.85
N GLY A 630 14.34 -21.72 -15.01
CA GLY A 630 15.47 -22.26 -14.26
C GLY A 630 15.05 -23.24 -13.17
N GLU A 631 15.96 -24.14 -12.77
CA GLU A 631 15.75 -25.14 -11.69
C GLU A 631 15.55 -24.53 -10.29
N GLY A 632 15.69 -23.21 -10.12
CA GLY A 632 15.51 -22.50 -8.85
C GLY A 632 14.73 -21.20 -9.02
N ARG A 633 13.86 -20.89 -8.03
CA ARG A 633 13.16 -19.62 -7.93
C ARG A 633 14.19 -18.50 -7.62
N GLY A 634 14.08 -17.33 -8.25
CA GLY A 634 15.06 -16.23 -8.09
C GLY A 634 16.18 -16.16 -9.14
N GLY A 635 16.03 -16.84 -10.28
CA GLY A 635 16.92 -16.68 -11.45
C GLY A 635 16.43 -15.65 -12.46
N VAL A 636 17.13 -15.53 -13.61
CA VAL A 636 16.79 -14.61 -14.71
C VAL A 636 15.35 -14.78 -15.21
N SER A 637 14.84 -16.03 -15.24
CA SER A 637 13.45 -16.32 -15.62
C SER A 637 12.41 -15.69 -14.68
N ASP A 638 12.70 -15.62 -13.38
CA ASP A 638 11.80 -15.02 -12.37
C ASP A 638 11.76 -13.50 -12.50
N MET A 639 12.93 -12.88 -12.77
CA MET A 639 13.04 -11.45 -13.08
C MET A 639 12.22 -11.09 -14.33
N VAL A 640 12.35 -11.87 -15.40
CA VAL A 640 11.60 -11.67 -16.65
C VAL A 640 10.10 -11.83 -16.43
N ALA A 641 9.68 -12.91 -15.75
CA ALA A 641 8.27 -13.16 -15.47
C ALA A 641 7.65 -12.03 -14.62
N THR A 642 8.34 -11.62 -13.55
CA THR A 642 7.89 -10.53 -12.67
C THR A 642 7.84 -9.19 -13.42
N GLY A 643 8.85 -8.91 -14.25
CA GLY A 643 8.89 -7.73 -15.10
C GLY A 643 7.70 -7.66 -16.06
N LEU A 644 7.44 -8.74 -16.80
CA LEU A 644 6.29 -8.83 -17.72
C LEU A 644 4.95 -8.69 -16.99
N GLN A 645 4.77 -9.39 -15.86
CA GLN A 645 3.54 -9.32 -15.07
C GLN A 645 3.20 -7.90 -14.62
N ARG A 646 4.23 -7.07 -14.39
CA ARG A 646 4.10 -5.68 -13.96
C ARG A 646 4.30 -4.66 -15.08
N GLY A 647 4.26 -5.10 -16.34
CA GLY A 647 4.26 -4.22 -17.51
C GLY A 647 5.60 -3.62 -17.88
N ALA A 648 6.73 -4.20 -17.45
CA ALA A 648 8.05 -3.82 -17.96
C ALA A 648 8.24 -4.30 -19.40
N GLU A 649 8.95 -3.50 -20.20
CA GLU A 649 9.42 -3.92 -21.52
C GLU A 649 10.58 -4.91 -21.34
N VAL A 650 10.49 -6.12 -21.90
CA VAL A 650 11.57 -7.12 -21.79
C VAL A 650 12.32 -7.25 -23.11
N VAL A 651 13.64 -7.10 -23.05
CA VAL A 651 14.57 -7.34 -24.17
C VAL A 651 15.46 -8.51 -23.82
N THR A 652 15.41 -9.57 -24.61
CA THR A 652 16.22 -10.78 -24.37
C THR A 652 17.44 -10.81 -25.28
N VAL A 653 18.59 -11.12 -24.70
CA VAL A 653 19.80 -11.59 -25.40
C VAL A 653 19.80 -13.11 -25.28
N ASP A 654 19.33 -13.78 -26.33
CA ASP A 654 19.18 -15.23 -26.36
C ASP A 654 20.54 -15.92 -26.34
N THR A 655 20.87 -16.57 -25.21
CA THR A 655 22.14 -17.27 -25.04
C THR A 655 22.21 -18.56 -25.87
N VAL A 656 21.06 -19.18 -26.23
CA VAL A 656 21.05 -20.41 -27.02
C VAL A 656 21.56 -20.11 -28.42
N GLY A 657 20.90 -19.18 -29.12
CA GLY A 657 21.31 -18.76 -30.45
C GLY A 657 22.67 -18.05 -30.46
N LEU A 658 22.96 -17.21 -29.45
CA LEU A 658 24.18 -16.40 -29.43
C LEU A 658 25.45 -17.22 -29.18
N PHE A 659 25.38 -18.27 -28.36
CA PHE A 659 26.55 -19.09 -28.01
C PHE A 659 26.56 -20.45 -28.72
N GLY A 660 25.53 -20.77 -29.50
CA GLY A 660 25.40 -22.07 -30.17
C GLY A 660 25.18 -23.23 -29.19
N LEU A 661 24.44 -22.98 -28.11
CA LEU A 661 24.13 -24.01 -27.12
C LEU A 661 23.09 -24.99 -27.66
N PRO A 662 23.09 -26.26 -27.19
CA PRO A 662 22.05 -27.20 -27.56
C PRO A 662 20.68 -26.68 -27.12
N GLU A 663 19.70 -26.70 -28.03
CA GLU A 663 18.29 -26.48 -27.68
C GLU A 663 17.86 -27.55 -26.67
N ALA A 664 17.25 -27.12 -25.56
CA ALA A 664 16.74 -28.06 -24.58
C ALA A 664 15.62 -28.89 -25.23
N ALA A 665 15.64 -30.21 -25.00
CA ALA A 665 14.51 -31.06 -25.35
C ALA A 665 13.27 -30.53 -24.59
N ALA A 666 12.20 -30.20 -25.32
CA ALA A 666 10.95 -29.84 -24.69
C ALA A 666 10.51 -30.99 -23.77
N GLU A 667 10.52 -30.78 -22.46
CA GLU A 667 9.84 -31.70 -21.56
C GLU A 667 8.35 -31.63 -21.89
N GLU A 668 7.79 -32.77 -22.33
CA GLU A 668 6.34 -32.89 -22.42
C GLU A 668 5.74 -32.56 -21.04
N PRO A 669 4.71 -31.70 -20.96
CA PRO A 669 4.09 -31.37 -19.70
C PRO A 669 3.50 -32.66 -19.11
N GLY A 670 4.15 -33.19 -18.08
CA GLY A 670 3.61 -34.28 -17.27
C GLY A 670 2.21 -33.89 -16.80
N ALA A 671 1.24 -34.75 -17.06
CA ALA A 671 -0.17 -34.53 -16.79
C ALA A 671 -0.44 -34.21 -15.30
N ALA A 672 -0.43 -32.92 -14.97
CA ALA A 672 -1.16 -32.37 -13.84
C ALA A 672 -2.40 -31.69 -14.43
N ALA A 673 -3.56 -32.29 -14.19
CA ALA A 673 -4.85 -31.83 -14.68
C ALA A 673 -5.13 -30.40 -14.17
N VAL A 674 -4.90 -29.41 -15.04
CA VAL A 674 -5.57 -28.12 -14.96
C VAL A 674 -6.86 -28.27 -15.74
N THR A 675 -7.98 -28.46 -15.04
CA THR A 675 -9.31 -28.32 -15.61
C THR A 675 -9.48 -26.87 -16.07
N SER A 676 -9.30 -26.64 -17.37
CA SER A 676 -9.69 -25.41 -18.03
C SER A 676 -11.21 -25.26 -17.94
N GLY A 677 -11.70 -24.37 -17.08
CA GLY A 677 -13.07 -23.89 -17.14
C GLY A 677 -13.24 -23.09 -18.42
N GLU A 678 -14.07 -23.59 -19.32
CA GLU A 678 -14.52 -22.87 -20.51
C GLU A 678 -15.25 -21.58 -20.09
N VAL A 679 -14.84 -20.46 -20.70
CA VAL A 679 -15.55 -19.20 -20.66
C VAL A 679 -16.83 -19.37 -21.49
N GLY A 680 -17.96 -19.49 -20.80
CA GLY A 680 -19.29 -19.53 -21.42
C GLY A 680 -19.74 -18.16 -21.95
N ASP A 681 -20.09 -18.13 -23.23
CA ASP A 681 -20.85 -17.09 -23.92
C ASP A 681 -22.23 -16.86 -23.22
N PRO A 682 -22.61 -15.63 -22.82
CA PRO A 682 -23.81 -15.36 -22.03
C PRO A 682 -25.09 -15.28 -22.88
N THR A 683 -25.23 -16.09 -23.93
CA THR A 683 -26.42 -16.10 -24.79
C THR A 683 -26.93 -17.49 -25.15
N ARG A 684 -27.22 -18.34 -24.16
CA ARG A 684 -28.13 -19.49 -24.38
C ARG A 684 -28.74 -20.05 -23.09
N ALA A 685 -30.06 -20.04 -23.02
CA ALA A 685 -30.83 -20.74 -21.99
C ALA A 685 -30.85 -22.26 -22.26
N PRO A 686 -30.81 -23.13 -21.23
CA PRO A 686 -30.99 -24.55 -21.44
C PRO A 686 -32.40 -25.03 -21.04
N GLU A 687 -32.99 -25.82 -21.93
CA GLU A 687 -34.13 -26.69 -21.68
C GLU A 687 -33.70 -27.93 -20.88
N GLY A 688 -34.64 -28.53 -20.14
CA GLY A 688 -34.41 -29.62 -19.18
C GLY A 688 -34.32 -31.05 -19.79
N PRO A 689 -34.66 -32.10 -19.02
CA PRO A 689 -33.67 -33.10 -18.59
C PRO A 689 -33.89 -34.52 -19.17
N GLY A 690 -32.84 -35.34 -19.15
CA GLY A 690 -32.86 -36.74 -19.59
C GLY A 690 -32.16 -37.69 -18.60
N ALA A 691 -32.96 -38.61 -18.08
CA ALA A 691 -32.72 -39.69 -17.11
C ALA A 691 -31.55 -40.69 -17.38
N VAL A 692 -30.86 -41.06 -16.28
CA VAL A 692 -30.42 -42.39 -15.70
C VAL A 692 -30.44 -43.68 -16.59
N PRO A 693 -29.88 -44.87 -16.19
CA PRO A 693 -29.03 -45.26 -15.02
C PRO A 693 -27.96 -46.38 -15.26
N ALA A 694 -27.33 -46.81 -14.14
CA ALA A 694 -26.94 -48.19 -13.76
C ALA A 694 -25.57 -48.72 -14.28
N GLU A 695 -24.78 -49.56 -13.59
CA GLU A 695 -24.90 -50.35 -12.34
C GLU A 695 -23.52 -50.99 -12.01
N ALA A 696 -23.27 -51.27 -10.72
CA ALA A 696 -22.60 -52.47 -10.15
C ALA A 696 -21.11 -52.75 -10.50
N ASP A 697 -20.26 -53.43 -9.72
CA ASP A 697 -20.42 -54.27 -8.53
C ASP A 697 -19.01 -54.63 -7.95
N ARG A 698 -18.97 -55.10 -6.69
CA ARG A 698 -18.02 -56.05 -6.06
C ARG A 698 -16.59 -55.61 -5.68
N VAL A 699 -16.22 -55.52 -4.39
CA VAL A 699 -16.02 -56.58 -3.33
C VAL A 699 -14.68 -57.33 -3.46
N GLY A 700 -13.84 -57.24 -2.41
CA GLY A 700 -12.72 -58.16 -2.19
C GLY A 700 -11.73 -57.73 -1.08
N PRO A 701 -11.73 -58.35 0.12
CA PRO A 701 -10.96 -57.95 1.30
C PRO A 701 -9.71 -58.82 1.54
N LEU A 702 -9.01 -58.59 2.67
CA LEU A 702 -8.02 -59.41 3.43
C LEU A 702 -6.79 -58.54 3.80
N GLY A 703 -6.23 -58.48 5.02
CA GLY A 703 -6.43 -59.23 6.26
C GLY A 703 -5.13 -59.26 7.08
N GLY A 704 -5.22 -58.99 8.39
CA GLY A 704 -4.30 -59.43 9.47
C GLY A 704 -3.05 -58.60 9.75
N ALA A 705 -2.44 -58.61 10.94
CA ALA A 705 -2.78 -59.01 12.31
C ALA A 705 -1.54 -58.70 13.21
N VAL A 706 -1.75 -58.66 14.54
CA VAL A 706 -0.74 -58.82 15.64
C VAL A 706 0.17 -57.61 15.97
N GLY A 707 0.40 -57.14 17.21
CA GLY A 707 -0.03 -57.56 18.55
C GLY A 707 0.64 -56.73 19.68
N THR A 708 -0.03 -56.68 20.85
CA THR A 708 0.47 -56.65 22.25
C THR A 708 1.49 -55.60 22.78
N LEU A 709 0.99 -54.61 23.57
CA LEU A 709 1.22 -54.26 25.03
C LEU A 709 2.50 -54.74 25.79
N PRO A 710 2.93 -54.18 26.98
CA PRO A 710 2.33 -53.14 27.86
C PRO A 710 3.29 -52.16 28.66
N THR A 711 2.67 -51.14 29.28
CA THR A 711 2.82 -50.52 30.65
C THR A 711 4.14 -50.06 31.31
N ALA A 712 4.09 -48.77 31.73
CA ALA A 712 4.23 -48.19 33.09
C ALA A 712 5.59 -48.09 33.81
N ALA A 713 5.92 -46.85 34.24
CA ALA A 713 6.63 -46.58 35.49
C ALA A 713 6.28 -45.17 36.04
N THR A 714 6.18 -45.10 37.36
CA THR A 714 5.60 -44.06 38.22
C THR A 714 6.67 -43.23 38.95
N ALA A 715 6.45 -41.90 39.06
CA ALA A 715 6.77 -40.97 40.18
C ALA A 715 8.26 -40.78 40.58
N PRO A 716 8.68 -39.75 41.41
CA PRO A 716 7.87 -38.87 42.27
C PRO A 716 8.27 -37.36 42.34
N ARG A 717 7.40 -36.57 43.00
CA ARG A 717 7.62 -35.22 43.57
C ARG A 717 8.67 -35.24 44.70
N PRO A 718 9.23 -34.07 45.09
CA PRO A 718 8.93 -33.51 46.43
C PRO A 718 8.83 -31.94 46.39
N PRO A 719 8.83 -31.17 47.51
CA PRO A 719 7.66 -30.40 47.93
C PRO A 719 7.92 -28.90 48.21
N ALA A 720 6.86 -28.24 48.69
CA ALA A 720 6.67 -26.82 48.95
C ALA A 720 7.41 -26.23 50.18
N GLY A 721 7.50 -24.89 50.19
CA GLY A 721 7.71 -23.99 51.34
C GLY A 721 8.42 -22.71 50.89
N ALA A 722 8.12 -21.47 51.30
CA ALA A 722 7.13 -20.88 52.18
C ALA A 722 7.07 -19.35 51.89
N ALA A 723 5.86 -18.78 51.82
CA ALA A 723 5.40 -17.55 52.47
C ALA A 723 6.42 -16.42 52.81
N VAL A 724 6.23 -15.19 52.26
CA VAL A 724 6.35 -13.91 53.00
C VAL A 724 5.48 -12.80 52.37
N HIS A 725 4.59 -12.28 53.22
CA HIS A 725 3.99 -10.94 53.35
C HIS A 725 4.27 -9.76 52.37
N SER A 726 3.16 -9.21 51.87
CA SER A 726 2.66 -7.81 51.96
C SER A 726 3.64 -6.62 52.09
N GLY A 727 3.47 -5.63 51.21
CA GLY A 727 3.88 -4.24 51.48
C GLY A 727 3.83 -3.29 50.27
N ALA A 728 2.67 -2.68 50.03
CA ALA A 728 2.56 -1.31 49.50
C ALA A 728 2.29 -0.38 50.73
N PRO A 729 2.52 0.95 50.73
CA PRO A 729 2.23 1.87 49.61
C PRO A 729 3.14 3.12 49.45
N ASP A 730 2.71 3.98 48.51
CA ASP A 730 2.93 5.43 48.34
C ASP A 730 4.28 5.97 47.82
N ARG A 731 4.30 6.33 46.51
CA ARG A 731 4.36 7.72 46.02
C ARG A 731 4.04 7.84 44.53
#